data_AF-A0A087YMS8-F1
#
_entry.id   AF-A0A087YMS8-F1
#
_cell.length_a   1.000
_cell.length_b   1.000
_cell.length_c   1.000
_cell.angle_alpha   90.00
_cell.angle_beta   90.00
_cell.angle_gamma   90.00
#
_symmetry.space_group_name_H-M   'P 1'
#
loop_
_entity.id
_entity.type
_entity.pdbx_description
1 polymer ?
#
loop_
_entity_poly.entity_id
_entity_poly.type
_entity_poly.pdbx_seq_one_letter_code
_entity_poly.pdbx_strand_id
1 'polypeptide(L)'
;EGFGVQEWPDGSKYEGEFLDDFKHGKGRYSWKNGEFYEGFFYKDFKHGDGEYSWPSGHKFIGKFYLNRKEGYGCLIYPGGAIFQGLYHSDHRFGPGVLTYPDGNQDVGLWIGQRLLKLCSSLEEGFSLLNFPDYAAFMQSSHREHFFIQSDVDEDLLSDESFIYPPGIERYSTDGDHLPLPPGRKRELDRVFHGEKWEPEARPYQGYKRDPLSAFPVHIRMKANIHEHRLQAETVDWNVAGVLSLKGDSFGPKGPLEVTSELLLQHSFRGELRAVSQILQNGAVYPDVADARGQTALIAATVNCNNDVIHLLLDGGADIDKMNNEGMSALAVCNVLYYPFESLRSTLIEPPTDTPGHSEQLQEERKETGMDEGYDATEKSGDEQSVREDVETKRTPQCDSQEINPCLCSARPRVRLTTLKLLLDRGADPNCCRVPMPVLFLPIMAGDTEVVHKLLMCGARTDIRLPMKNKGFYPLHVAAALHGSEGAQITEMLLHAITEPDSRACDQEEIYQPDMVILPCLIKEVKCKSFQAFMVDKEWEDVTEDMHLKDGGRTALHIACQRDGDYSNACKVVELLLSHGASTDLLWSGHSPLSLAIASGNDEAVEEILKAGADPNLPLGWRVGSALCALANFNYRLGGNRIKVLDMLAEADANILMQVPVGEGVGTAIDFAYHSFQLDVRFARTPFHALNMQERAIIKKWRHLLTLMADLLRKSAALEERKTLELEQSLQPTALLKPRDCKSFLRLPVLKFCYHCGRSVLVKLAICGRCQRVYFCSKSCKMKSWDENHKEECLQMAGE
;
A
#
# COMPACT_ATOMS: atom_id res chain seq x y z
N GLU A 1 61.93 12.24 21.68
CA GLU A 1 61.42 11.60 20.45
C GLU A 1 62.50 10.69 19.88
N GLY A 2 62.14 9.47 19.49
CA GLY A 2 63.10 8.50 18.92
C GLY A 2 62.87 7.07 19.40
N PHE A 3 63.73 6.15 18.95
CA PHE A 3 63.65 4.74 19.33
C PHE A 3 64.09 4.55 20.79
N GLY A 4 63.30 3.83 21.58
CA GLY A 4 63.56 3.59 22.98
C GLY A 4 63.08 2.20 23.42
N VAL A 5 63.48 1.84 24.65
CA VAL A 5 63.06 0.61 25.30
C VAL A 5 62.48 0.95 26.67
N GLN A 6 61.27 0.48 26.95
CA GLN A 6 60.60 0.61 28.25
C GLN A 6 60.37 -0.79 28.83
N GLU A 7 60.88 -1.01 30.04
CA GLU A 7 60.75 -2.28 30.77
C GLU A 7 59.93 -2.04 32.05
N TRP A 8 58.99 -2.94 32.32
CA TRP A 8 58.15 -2.88 33.51
C TRP A 8 58.58 -3.91 34.55
N PRO A 9 58.33 -3.69 35.85
CA PRO A 9 58.69 -4.63 36.92
C PRO A 9 58.03 -6.01 36.78
N ASP A 10 56.93 -6.11 36.03
CA ASP A 10 56.20 -7.36 35.74
C ASP A 10 56.91 -8.23 34.69
N GLY A 11 57.97 -7.72 34.04
CA GLY A 11 58.71 -8.39 32.97
C GLY A 11 58.16 -8.12 31.56
N SER A 12 57.14 -7.26 31.41
CA SER A 12 56.70 -6.75 30.13
C SER A 12 57.74 -5.77 29.56
N LYS A 13 57.85 -5.69 28.24
CA LYS A 13 58.84 -4.86 27.53
C LYS A 13 58.26 -4.25 26.26
N TYR A 14 58.55 -2.98 26.03
CA TYR A 14 58.26 -2.29 24.77
C TYR A 14 59.57 -1.83 24.13
N GLU A 15 59.71 -2.07 22.83
CA GLU A 15 60.83 -1.63 22.00
C GLU A 15 60.27 -0.93 20.76
N GLY A 16 60.49 0.38 20.60
CA GLY A 16 59.88 1.11 19.50
C GLY A 16 60.07 2.62 19.57
N GLU A 17 59.37 3.34 18.70
CA GLU A 17 59.43 4.81 18.65
C GLU A 17 58.60 5.45 19.79
N PHE A 18 59.13 6.54 20.34
CA PHE A 18 58.45 7.37 21.34
C PHE A 18 58.29 8.80 20.83
N LEU A 19 57.12 9.40 21.10
CA LEU A 19 56.80 10.81 20.85
C LEU A 19 56.09 11.38 22.08
N ASP A 20 56.61 12.48 22.64
CA ASP A 20 56.08 13.08 23.88
C ASP A 20 55.87 12.10 25.05
N ASP A 21 56.83 11.19 25.25
CA ASP A 21 56.79 10.09 26.24
C ASP A 21 55.69 9.03 26.01
N PHE A 22 54.92 9.14 24.91
CA PHE A 22 53.97 8.12 24.48
C PHE A 22 54.59 7.20 23.42
N LYS A 23 54.19 5.92 23.42
CA LYS A 23 54.52 4.98 22.34
C LYS A 23 53.89 5.48 21.05
N HIS A 24 54.70 5.54 20.00
CA HIS A 24 54.33 6.07 18.70
C HIS A 24 55.00 5.27 17.58
N GLY A 25 54.56 5.43 16.34
CA GLY A 25 55.23 4.81 15.19
C GLY A 25 55.29 3.29 15.27
N LYS A 26 56.34 2.68 14.74
CA LYS A 26 56.51 1.21 14.79
C LYS A 26 57.12 0.79 16.13
N GLY A 27 56.58 -0.27 16.72
CA GLY A 27 57.14 -0.86 17.93
C GLY A 27 56.68 -2.28 18.18
N ARG A 28 57.34 -2.92 19.14
CA ARG A 28 57.04 -4.26 19.62
C ARG A 28 56.82 -4.23 21.12
N TYR A 29 55.65 -4.70 21.56
CA TYR A 29 55.32 -4.91 22.96
C TYR A 29 55.32 -6.41 23.24
N SER A 30 56.12 -6.87 24.19
CA SER A 30 56.21 -8.26 24.63
C SER A 30 55.79 -8.38 26.09
N TRP A 31 54.89 -9.31 26.40
CA TRP A 31 54.45 -9.60 27.76
C TRP A 31 55.24 -10.78 28.34
N LYS A 32 55.30 -10.89 29.68
CA LYS A 32 56.00 -11.97 30.38
C LYS A 32 55.51 -13.38 30.03
N ASN A 33 54.24 -13.53 29.67
CA ASN A 33 53.63 -14.81 29.30
C ASN A 33 54.01 -15.29 27.88
N GLY A 34 54.82 -14.53 27.15
CA GLY A 34 55.23 -14.84 25.78
C GLY A 34 54.32 -14.28 24.69
N GLU A 35 53.26 -13.55 25.06
CA GLU A 35 52.47 -12.75 24.11
C GLU A 35 53.32 -11.62 23.56
N PHE A 36 53.08 -11.26 22.31
CA PHE A 36 53.62 -10.03 21.78
C PHE A 36 52.71 -9.40 20.72
N TYR A 37 52.82 -8.08 20.61
CA TYR A 37 52.27 -7.28 19.54
C TYR A 37 53.41 -6.56 18.85
N GLU A 38 53.43 -6.58 17.53
CA GLU A 38 54.39 -5.87 16.71
C GLU A 38 53.64 -5.10 15.63
N GLY A 39 53.75 -3.76 15.64
CA GLY A 39 52.96 -2.94 14.73
C GLY A 39 53.03 -1.46 15.05
N PHE A 40 52.06 -0.73 14.50
CA PHE A 40 51.96 0.70 14.72
C PHE A 40 51.29 1.04 16.06
N PHE A 41 51.84 2.07 16.71
CA PHE A 41 51.36 2.70 17.92
C PHE A 41 51.07 4.17 17.64
N TYR A 42 50.02 4.70 18.27
CA TYR A 42 49.71 6.12 18.24
C TYR A 42 49.24 6.58 19.62
N LYS A 43 50.08 7.36 20.31
CA LYS A 43 49.81 7.88 21.66
C LYS A 43 49.41 6.76 22.64
N ASP A 44 50.24 5.73 22.73
CA ASP A 44 50.07 4.48 23.50
C ASP A 44 49.06 3.46 22.99
N PHE A 45 48.17 3.82 22.06
CA PHE A 45 47.20 2.89 21.50
C PHE A 45 47.82 2.06 20.36
N LYS A 46 47.54 0.76 20.31
CA LYS A 46 47.75 -0.04 19.08
C LYS A 46 46.83 0.54 18.01
N HIS A 47 47.41 1.06 16.94
CA HIS A 47 46.69 1.88 15.97
C HIS A 47 47.34 1.81 14.58
N GLY A 48 46.59 1.33 13.58
CA GLY A 48 47.12 1.00 12.25
C GLY A 48 47.46 -0.48 12.10
N ASP A 49 48.36 -0.82 11.17
CA ASP A 49 48.70 -2.22 10.88
C ASP A 49 49.52 -2.84 12.01
N GLY A 50 49.24 -4.11 12.34
CA GLY A 50 49.97 -4.84 13.35
C GLY A 50 49.76 -6.34 13.31
N GLU A 51 50.68 -7.03 13.96
CA GLU A 51 50.65 -8.45 14.23
C GLU A 51 50.53 -8.68 15.74
N TYR A 52 49.59 -9.52 16.14
CA TYR A 52 49.41 -9.96 17.51
C TYR A 52 49.59 -11.47 17.59
N SER A 53 50.47 -11.94 18.47
CA SER A 53 50.75 -13.36 18.68
C SER A 53 50.48 -13.77 20.12
N TRP A 54 49.77 -14.89 20.27
CA TRP A 54 49.37 -15.46 21.57
C TRP A 54 50.24 -16.68 21.94
N PRO A 55 50.42 -17.01 23.23
CA PRO A 55 51.21 -18.17 23.65
C PRO A 55 50.49 -19.47 23.31
N SER A 56 49.16 -19.40 23.12
CA SER A 56 48.32 -20.48 22.61
C SER A 56 48.60 -20.84 21.15
N GLY A 57 49.46 -20.08 20.46
CA GLY A 57 49.80 -20.30 19.05
C GLY A 57 48.83 -19.67 18.05
N HIS A 58 47.81 -18.95 18.53
CA HIS A 58 47.02 -18.09 17.65
C HIS A 58 47.86 -16.90 17.20
N LYS A 59 47.59 -16.37 16.01
CA LYS A 59 48.24 -15.16 15.50
C LYS A 59 47.26 -14.34 14.65
N PHE A 60 47.20 -13.04 14.86
CA PHE A 60 46.35 -12.12 14.10
C PHE A 60 47.22 -11.11 13.38
N ILE A 61 46.93 -10.88 12.10
CA ILE A 61 47.61 -9.89 11.26
C ILE A 61 46.51 -9.01 10.66
N GLY A 62 46.54 -7.72 10.93
CA GLY A 62 45.53 -6.80 10.42
C GLY A 62 45.63 -5.42 11.06
N LYS A 63 44.56 -4.65 10.94
CA LYS A 63 44.51 -3.30 11.51
C LYS A 63 43.94 -3.30 12.92
N PHE A 64 44.48 -2.38 13.72
CA PHE A 64 44.04 -2.09 15.07
C PHE A 64 43.56 -0.64 15.15
N TYR A 65 42.43 -0.41 15.79
CA TYR A 65 41.92 0.90 16.13
C TYR A 65 41.63 0.93 17.63
N LEU A 66 42.33 1.80 18.37
CA LEU A 66 42.18 1.93 19.82
C LEU A 66 42.30 0.58 20.55
N ASN A 67 43.42 -0.13 20.32
CA ASN A 67 43.71 -1.44 20.93
C ASN A 67 42.89 -2.64 20.42
N ARG A 68 41.83 -2.41 19.64
CA ARG A 68 40.91 -3.43 19.12
C ARG A 68 41.16 -3.72 17.65
N LYS A 69 40.87 -4.94 17.19
CA LYS A 69 40.94 -5.32 15.77
C LYS A 69 39.81 -4.61 15.02
N GLU A 70 40.15 -4.00 13.89
CA GLU A 70 39.23 -3.20 13.09
C GLU A 70 39.59 -3.33 11.61
N GLY A 71 38.59 -3.45 10.72
CA GLY A 71 38.83 -3.62 9.29
C GLY A 71 39.25 -5.03 8.88
N TYR A 72 39.83 -5.17 7.69
CA TYR A 72 40.21 -6.48 7.16
C TYR A 72 41.43 -7.04 7.92
N GLY A 73 41.35 -8.31 8.29
CA GLY A 73 42.42 -9.00 9.02
C GLY A 73 42.42 -10.50 8.81
N CYS A 74 43.51 -11.14 9.22
CA CYS A 74 43.81 -12.55 9.10
C CYS A 74 44.10 -13.14 10.48
N LEU A 75 43.32 -14.13 10.92
CA LEU A 75 43.51 -14.87 12.16
C LEU A 75 43.94 -16.32 11.84
N ILE A 76 45.14 -16.65 12.26
CA ILE A 76 45.76 -17.97 12.13
C ILE A 76 45.56 -18.74 13.43
N TYR A 77 45.01 -19.94 13.31
CA TYR A 77 44.80 -20.87 14.42
C TYR A 77 45.99 -21.81 14.58
N PRO A 78 46.28 -22.29 15.81
CA PRO A 78 47.39 -23.21 16.06
C PRO A 78 47.25 -24.55 15.29
N GLY A 79 46.04 -24.91 14.88
CA GLY A 79 45.75 -26.09 14.05
C GLY A 79 45.95 -25.88 12.55
N GLY A 80 46.42 -24.70 12.10
CA GLY A 80 46.65 -24.40 10.68
C GLY A 80 45.43 -23.86 9.93
N ALA A 81 44.26 -23.77 10.58
CA ALA A 81 43.12 -23.07 10.01
C ALA A 81 43.38 -21.55 9.97
N ILE A 82 42.86 -20.87 8.95
CA ILE A 82 43.09 -19.43 8.72
C ILE A 82 41.74 -18.78 8.43
N PHE A 83 41.37 -17.77 9.21
CA PHE A 83 40.23 -16.91 8.91
C PHE A 83 40.73 -15.58 8.34
N GLN A 84 40.24 -15.20 7.15
CA GLN A 84 40.48 -13.89 6.55
C GLN A 84 39.13 -13.17 6.38
N GLY A 85 38.95 -11.99 6.97
CA GLY A 85 37.65 -11.34 6.96
C GLY A 85 37.64 -9.94 7.54
N LEU A 86 36.46 -9.33 7.53
CA LEU A 86 36.22 -8.01 8.10
C LEU A 86 35.97 -8.12 9.61
N TYR A 87 36.60 -7.23 10.39
CA TYR A 87 36.47 -7.11 11.84
C TYR A 87 35.88 -5.75 12.24
N HIS A 88 35.20 -5.74 13.37
CA HIS A 88 34.74 -4.53 14.06
C HIS A 88 34.81 -4.75 15.57
N SER A 89 35.53 -3.88 16.29
CA SER A 89 35.68 -4.01 17.75
C SER A 89 36.00 -5.44 18.21
N ASP A 90 37.07 -6.04 17.67
CA ASP A 90 37.54 -7.40 17.95
C ASP A 90 36.68 -8.58 17.44
N HIS A 91 35.47 -8.33 16.94
CA HIS A 91 34.58 -9.37 16.42
C HIS A 91 34.67 -9.47 14.90
N ARG A 92 34.52 -10.69 14.36
CA ARG A 92 34.27 -10.85 12.92
C ARG A 92 32.92 -10.22 12.60
N PHE A 93 32.86 -9.34 11.61
CA PHE A 93 31.67 -8.54 11.35
C PHE A 93 31.58 -8.13 9.88
N GLY A 94 31.08 -9.04 9.04
CA GLY A 94 30.95 -8.84 7.60
C GLY A 94 31.47 -10.01 6.76
N PRO A 95 31.92 -9.78 5.53
CA PRO A 95 32.38 -10.84 4.65
C PRO A 95 33.68 -11.47 5.15
N GLY A 96 33.80 -12.79 5.01
CA GLY A 96 35.01 -13.52 5.38
C GLY A 96 35.05 -14.96 4.89
N VAL A 97 36.25 -15.52 4.92
CA VAL A 97 36.60 -16.87 4.47
C VAL A 97 37.37 -17.58 5.59
N LEU A 98 36.88 -18.74 6.02
CA LEU A 98 37.61 -19.63 6.92
C LEU A 98 38.17 -20.81 6.12
N THR A 99 39.48 -20.89 5.98
CA THR A 99 40.18 -21.98 5.29
C THR A 99 40.72 -22.99 6.30
N TYR A 100 40.41 -24.26 6.10
CA TYR A 100 40.86 -25.37 6.93
C TYR A 100 42.16 -26.00 6.38
N PRO A 101 42.90 -26.76 7.20
CA PRO A 101 44.16 -27.39 6.77
C PRO A 101 44.01 -28.40 5.62
N ASP A 102 42.81 -28.94 5.43
CA ASP A 102 42.45 -29.84 4.33
C ASP A 102 42.15 -29.09 3.01
N GLY A 103 42.15 -27.75 3.03
CA GLY A 103 41.84 -26.90 1.89
C GLY A 103 40.35 -26.57 1.72
N ASN A 104 39.48 -27.10 2.58
CA ASN A 104 38.06 -26.74 2.58
C ASN A 104 37.87 -25.30 3.09
N GLN A 105 36.83 -24.61 2.62
CA GLN A 105 36.56 -23.21 2.92
C GLN A 105 35.10 -22.98 3.30
N ASP A 106 34.86 -22.33 4.44
CA ASP A 106 33.55 -21.75 4.76
C ASP A 106 33.52 -20.29 4.32
N VAL A 107 32.59 -19.93 3.43
CA VAL A 107 32.53 -18.60 2.81
C VAL A 107 31.18 -17.95 3.04
N GLY A 108 31.18 -16.69 3.51
CA GLY A 108 29.95 -15.94 3.68
C GLY A 108 30.05 -14.70 4.56
N LEU A 109 28.90 -14.34 5.16
CA LEU A 109 28.80 -13.23 6.10
C LEU A 109 28.87 -13.74 7.54
N TRP A 110 29.75 -13.13 8.35
CA TRP A 110 30.07 -13.57 9.70
C TRP A 110 29.67 -12.54 10.75
N ILE A 111 29.22 -13.05 11.90
CA ILE A 111 29.09 -12.29 13.15
C ILE A 111 29.73 -13.12 14.26
N GLY A 112 30.82 -12.61 14.83
CA GLY A 112 31.59 -13.36 15.83
C GLY A 112 32.08 -14.69 15.25
N GLN A 113 31.64 -15.81 15.81
CA GLN A 113 32.00 -17.15 15.31
C GLN A 113 30.92 -17.75 14.39
N ARG A 114 29.78 -17.06 14.22
CA ARG A 114 28.59 -17.57 13.52
C ARG A 114 28.63 -17.18 12.04
N LEU A 115 28.35 -18.15 11.17
CA LEU A 115 28.11 -17.94 9.74
C LEU A 115 26.62 -17.61 9.56
N LEU A 116 26.32 -16.38 9.17
CA LEU A 116 24.95 -15.86 9.09
C LEU A 116 24.34 -16.08 7.70
N LYS A 117 25.14 -15.95 6.64
CA LYS A 117 24.67 -16.09 5.26
C LYS A 117 25.69 -16.80 4.40
N LEU A 118 25.24 -17.84 3.70
CA LEU A 118 26.04 -18.64 2.78
C LEU A 118 26.14 -17.97 1.40
N CYS A 119 27.21 -18.25 0.67
CA CYS A 119 27.32 -17.90 -0.75
C CYS A 119 26.65 -18.93 -1.69
N SER A 120 26.20 -20.07 -1.17
CA SER A 120 25.43 -21.05 -1.92
C SER A 120 23.92 -20.79 -1.83
N SER A 121 23.21 -20.94 -2.95
CA SER A 121 21.75 -20.98 -2.98
C SER A 121 21.25 -22.42 -3.03
N LEU A 122 20.16 -22.71 -2.32
CA LEU A 122 19.48 -24.00 -2.47
C LEU A 122 18.62 -24.00 -3.73
N GLU A 123 18.68 -25.06 -4.53
CA GLU A 123 17.85 -25.21 -5.74
C GLU A 123 16.35 -25.30 -5.40
N GLU A 124 15.99 -25.84 -4.24
CA GLU A 124 14.60 -26.13 -3.81
C GLU A 124 13.92 -24.99 -3.03
N GLY A 125 14.56 -23.83 -2.84
CA GLY A 125 14.01 -22.74 -2.03
C GLY A 125 12.91 -21.91 -2.72
N PHE A 126 11.98 -21.39 -1.92
CA PHE A 126 10.87 -20.54 -2.37
C PHE A 126 11.37 -19.24 -3.01
N SER A 127 10.72 -18.83 -4.10
CA SER A 127 10.90 -17.51 -4.70
C SER A 127 9.58 -17.04 -5.27
N LEU A 128 9.28 -15.75 -5.09
CA LEU A 128 8.07 -15.15 -5.65
C LEU A 128 8.08 -15.19 -7.18
N LEU A 129 9.25 -15.29 -7.82
CA LEU A 129 9.37 -15.44 -9.28
C LEU A 129 8.66 -16.68 -9.83
N ASN A 130 8.45 -17.70 -8.99
CA ASN A 130 7.70 -18.90 -9.37
C ASN A 130 6.17 -18.66 -9.39
N PHE A 131 5.71 -17.47 -8.98
CA PHE A 131 4.31 -17.07 -8.92
C PHE A 131 4.11 -15.77 -9.72
N PRO A 132 3.93 -15.85 -11.05
CA PRO A 132 3.99 -14.70 -11.95
C PRO A 132 3.00 -13.57 -11.57
N ASP A 133 1.80 -13.92 -11.12
CA ASP A 133 0.78 -12.94 -10.70
C ASP A 133 1.24 -12.10 -9.50
N TYR A 134 1.91 -12.74 -8.53
CA TYR A 134 2.50 -12.04 -7.39
C TYR A 134 3.82 -11.37 -7.73
N ALA A 135 4.61 -11.96 -8.63
CA ALA A 135 5.87 -11.39 -9.10
C ALA A 135 5.67 -10.05 -9.82
N ALA A 136 4.51 -9.82 -10.46
CA ALA A 136 4.16 -8.57 -11.09
C ALA A 136 4.17 -7.37 -10.10
N PHE A 137 3.93 -7.61 -8.81
CA PHE A 137 3.99 -6.59 -7.77
C PHE A 137 5.42 -6.25 -7.32
N MET A 138 6.44 -6.98 -7.79
CA MET A 138 7.84 -6.64 -7.54
C MET A 138 8.24 -5.40 -8.34
N GLN A 139 8.61 -4.31 -7.66
CA GLN A 139 9.03 -3.07 -8.33
C GLN A 139 10.28 -3.31 -9.19
N SER A 140 10.30 -2.76 -10.40
CA SER A 140 11.47 -2.75 -11.30
C SER A 140 12.70 -2.06 -10.68
N SER A 141 12.52 -1.15 -9.72
CA SER A 141 13.59 -0.47 -8.96
C SER A 141 14.24 -1.34 -7.87
N HIS A 142 13.62 -2.45 -7.45
CA HIS A 142 14.25 -3.40 -6.53
C HIS A 142 15.26 -4.33 -7.21
N ARG A 143 15.37 -4.27 -8.55
CA ARG A 143 16.35 -5.05 -9.31
C ARG A 143 17.79 -4.53 -9.20
N GLU A 144 18.03 -3.31 -8.71
CA GLU A 144 19.38 -2.71 -8.72
C GLU A 144 19.95 -2.30 -7.35
N HIS A 145 19.22 -2.50 -6.25
CA HIS A 145 19.76 -2.29 -4.90
C HIS A 145 19.37 -3.44 -3.96
N PHE A 146 19.90 -4.63 -4.24
CA PHE A 146 19.71 -5.89 -3.49
C PHE A 146 20.43 -5.92 -2.14
N PHE A 147 20.24 -4.90 -1.32
CA PHE A 147 20.63 -4.91 0.08
C PHE A 147 19.58 -4.14 0.87
N ILE A 148 18.41 -4.75 1.06
CA ILE A 148 17.24 -4.17 1.74
C ILE A 148 17.26 -4.48 3.25
N GLN A 149 16.54 -3.65 4.01
CA GLN A 149 16.50 -3.40 5.45
C GLN A 149 15.49 -4.24 6.28
N SER A 150 15.76 -4.24 7.60
CA SER A 150 14.92 -4.33 8.84
C SER A 150 15.47 -5.43 9.78
N ASP A 151 15.29 -5.45 11.09
CA ASP A 151 15.04 -4.42 12.12
C ASP A 151 15.85 -4.84 13.38
N VAL A 152 15.61 -4.17 14.50
CA VAL A 152 16.39 -4.07 15.75
C VAL A 152 16.84 -5.41 16.35
N ASP A 153 18.17 -5.59 16.47
CA ASP A 153 18.78 -6.66 17.26
C ASP A 153 19.51 -6.01 18.46
N GLU A 154 18.78 -5.74 19.55
CA GLU A 154 19.40 -5.31 20.82
C GLU A 154 20.15 -6.46 21.51
N ASP A 155 19.75 -7.72 21.25
CA ASP A 155 20.28 -8.89 21.94
C ASP A 155 21.55 -9.51 21.29
N LEU A 156 21.86 -9.19 20.04
CA LEU A 156 23.01 -9.80 19.33
C LEU A 156 24.38 -9.29 19.81
N LEU A 157 24.42 -8.24 20.63
CA LEU A 157 25.66 -7.69 21.21
C LEU A 157 25.80 -7.98 22.71
N SER A 158 24.82 -8.62 23.33
CA SER A 158 24.81 -8.94 24.76
C SER A 158 25.73 -10.10 25.13
N ASP A 159 26.16 -10.89 24.15
CA ASP A 159 27.15 -11.95 24.30
C ASP A 159 28.56 -11.32 24.45
N GLU A 160 28.79 -10.60 25.55
CA GLU A 160 30.12 -10.12 25.98
C GLU A 160 31.01 -11.26 26.53
N SER A 161 30.63 -12.52 26.29
CA SER A 161 31.46 -13.69 26.59
C SER A 161 31.89 -14.36 25.29
N PHE A 162 33.18 -14.66 25.19
CA PHE A 162 33.82 -15.50 24.16
C PHE A 162 34.36 -14.82 22.88
N ILE A 163 35.35 -13.94 23.06
CA ILE A 163 36.33 -13.58 22.00
C ILE A 163 37.70 -14.25 22.23
N TYR A 164 37.99 -14.71 23.43
CA TYR A 164 39.30 -15.29 23.75
C TYR A 164 39.28 -16.81 23.66
N PRO A 165 40.33 -17.45 23.11
CA PRO A 165 40.59 -18.87 23.34
C PRO A 165 40.48 -19.18 24.85
N PRO A 166 39.95 -20.35 25.26
CA PRO A 166 39.84 -20.70 26.67
C PRO A 166 41.19 -20.55 27.39
N GLY A 167 41.23 -19.78 28.50
CA GLY A 167 42.42 -19.58 29.33
C GLY A 167 43.18 -18.26 29.16
N ILE A 168 42.61 -17.27 28.45
CA ILE A 168 43.23 -15.96 28.24
C ILE A 168 42.39 -14.88 28.91
N GLU A 169 42.87 -14.36 30.06
CA GLU A 169 42.26 -13.23 30.77
C GLU A 169 42.58 -11.90 30.09
N ARG A 170 41.68 -10.92 30.26
CA ARG A 170 41.61 -9.60 29.62
C ARG A 170 42.97 -8.88 29.51
N TYR A 171 43.31 -8.41 28.32
CA TYR A 171 44.49 -7.58 28.05
C TYR A 171 44.37 -6.20 28.70
N SER A 172 45.44 -5.81 29.41
CA SER A 172 45.81 -4.44 29.82
C SER A 172 44.67 -3.44 30.02
N THR A 173 44.29 -3.24 31.28
CA THR A 173 43.24 -2.31 31.73
C THR A 173 43.54 -0.83 31.51
N ASP A 174 44.77 -0.41 31.20
CA ASP A 174 45.15 1.00 31.37
C ASP A 174 44.85 1.85 30.11
N GLY A 175 43.57 2.17 29.89
CA GLY A 175 43.17 3.23 28.96
C GLY A 175 41.75 3.11 28.38
N ASP A 176 41.22 1.90 28.27
CA ASP A 176 39.95 1.63 27.55
C ASP A 176 38.68 2.09 28.30
N HIS A 177 38.81 2.46 29.58
CA HIS A 177 37.72 2.89 30.44
C HIS A 177 37.60 4.42 30.56
N LEU A 178 38.50 5.19 29.92
CA LEU A 178 38.48 6.65 29.94
C LEU A 178 37.96 7.22 28.61
N PRO A 179 36.96 8.12 28.63
CA PRO A 179 36.40 8.70 27.40
C PRO A 179 37.43 9.58 26.67
N LEU A 180 37.63 9.34 25.37
CA LEU A 180 38.52 10.14 24.53
C LEU A 180 37.85 11.48 24.13
N PRO A 181 38.51 12.64 24.36
CA PRO A 181 37.99 13.93 23.91
C PRO A 181 37.79 14.00 22.38
N PRO A 182 36.78 14.75 21.89
CA PRO A 182 36.49 14.85 20.45
C PRO A 182 37.70 15.22 19.58
N GLY A 183 38.53 16.15 20.05
CA GLY A 183 39.73 16.56 19.31
C GLY A 183 40.75 15.43 19.15
N ARG A 184 40.96 14.64 20.21
CA ARG A 184 41.88 13.49 20.21
C ARG A 184 41.34 12.36 19.33
N LYS A 185 40.02 12.12 19.35
CA LYS A 185 39.40 11.12 18.48
C LYS A 185 39.53 11.49 17.00
N ARG A 186 39.26 12.75 16.61
CA ARG A 186 39.42 13.20 15.21
C ARG A 186 40.85 13.03 14.70
N GLU A 187 41.84 13.25 15.56
CA GLU A 187 43.25 13.05 15.25
C GLU A 187 43.54 11.55 14.98
N LEU A 188 43.07 10.66 15.85
CA LEU A 188 43.15 9.20 15.67
C LEU A 188 42.42 8.73 14.40
N ASP A 189 41.19 9.19 14.16
CA ASP A 189 40.39 8.81 12.98
C ASP A 189 41.12 9.21 11.68
N ARG A 190 41.71 10.41 11.66
CA ARG A 190 42.50 10.89 10.51
C ARG A 190 43.72 10.02 10.25
N VAL A 191 44.39 9.55 11.30
CA VAL A 191 45.57 8.67 11.16
C VAL A 191 45.17 7.29 10.65
N PHE A 192 44.02 6.76 11.09
CA PHE A 192 43.56 5.43 10.70
C PHE A 192 42.95 5.37 9.30
N HIS A 193 42.02 6.28 8.99
CA HIS A 193 41.25 6.27 7.73
C HIS A 193 41.87 7.13 6.64
N GLY A 194 42.81 8.02 6.98
CA GLY A 194 43.48 8.92 6.06
C GLY A 194 42.71 10.22 5.76
N GLU A 195 43.32 11.11 4.97
CA GLU A 195 42.80 12.47 4.69
C GLU A 195 41.54 12.49 3.82
N LYS A 196 41.26 11.41 3.08
CA LYS A 196 40.07 11.26 2.23
C LYS A 196 38.83 10.78 3.01
N TRP A 197 38.97 10.55 4.31
CA TRP A 197 37.86 10.15 5.17
C TRP A 197 36.95 11.35 5.46
N GLU A 198 35.67 11.24 5.10
CA GLU A 198 34.68 12.31 5.25
C GLU A 198 34.20 12.43 6.71
N PRO A 199 34.57 13.49 7.44
CA PRO A 199 34.20 13.63 8.85
C PRO A 199 32.69 13.90 9.07
N GLU A 200 31.98 14.32 8.01
CA GLU A 200 30.61 14.82 8.08
C GLU A 200 29.54 13.71 8.01
N ALA A 201 29.91 12.48 7.64
CA ALA A 201 28.98 11.35 7.56
C ALA A 201 28.50 10.86 8.95
N ARG A 202 29.22 11.17 10.04
CA ARG A 202 28.82 10.84 11.43
C ARG A 202 29.28 11.93 12.40
N PRO A 203 28.43 12.90 12.78
CA PRO A 203 28.79 13.88 13.79
C PRO A 203 29.08 13.20 15.13
N TYR A 204 30.25 13.45 15.68
CA TYR A 204 30.64 13.00 17.02
C TYR A 204 29.66 13.56 18.07
N GLN A 205 28.80 12.70 18.62
CA GLN A 205 27.82 13.06 19.67
C GLN A 205 28.34 12.77 21.10
N GLY A 206 29.62 13.04 21.38
CA GLY A 206 30.14 12.96 22.75
C GLY A 206 30.10 11.56 23.36
N TYR A 207 29.48 11.44 24.54
CA TYR A 207 29.55 10.31 25.49
C TYR A 207 28.86 8.99 25.07
N LYS A 208 28.28 8.87 23.86
CA LYS A 208 27.55 7.66 23.45
C LYS A 208 28.50 6.59 22.87
N ARG A 209 28.34 5.33 23.32
CA ARG A 209 28.83 4.12 22.61
C ARG A 209 28.38 4.23 21.14
N ASP A 210 29.25 3.81 20.22
CA ASP A 210 29.08 3.82 18.75
C ASP A 210 27.73 4.38 18.25
N PRO A 211 27.67 5.52 17.52
CA PRO A 211 26.42 6.08 17.01
C PRO A 211 25.57 5.08 16.21
N LEU A 212 26.20 4.03 15.68
CA LEU A 212 25.56 2.94 14.98
C LEU A 212 24.98 1.84 15.87
N SER A 213 25.32 1.78 17.15
CA SER A 213 24.87 0.74 18.08
C SER A 213 23.35 0.64 18.20
N ALA A 214 22.63 1.75 17.99
CA ALA A 214 21.17 1.79 17.99
C ALA A 214 20.53 1.29 16.67
N PHE A 215 21.34 1.04 15.63
CA PHE A 215 20.83 0.57 14.33
C PHE A 215 20.91 -0.96 14.24
N PRO A 216 20.03 -1.59 13.44
CA PRO A 216 20.09 -3.02 13.16
C PRO A 216 21.47 -3.50 12.67
N VAL A 217 21.85 -4.72 13.04
CA VAL A 217 23.15 -5.33 12.75
C VAL A 217 23.57 -5.24 11.28
N HIS A 218 22.63 -5.41 10.35
CA HIS A 218 22.92 -5.32 8.92
C HIS A 218 23.29 -3.91 8.45
N ILE A 219 22.70 -2.85 9.03
CA ILE A 219 23.07 -1.45 8.73
C ILE A 219 24.47 -1.17 9.23
N ARG A 220 24.76 -1.63 10.45
CA ARG A 220 26.09 -1.54 11.05
C ARG A 220 27.12 -2.26 10.20
N MET A 221 26.79 -3.47 9.73
CA MET A 221 27.67 -4.26 8.88
C MET A 221 27.93 -3.59 7.53
N LYS A 222 26.92 -3.01 6.87
CA LYS A 222 27.11 -2.25 5.63
C LYS A 222 27.97 -1.02 5.83
N ALA A 223 27.76 -0.28 6.92
CA ALA A 223 28.58 0.85 7.26
C ALA A 223 30.05 0.43 7.43
N ASN A 224 30.30 -0.67 8.16
CA ASN A 224 31.63 -1.22 8.35
C ASN A 224 32.28 -1.65 7.02
N ILE A 225 31.54 -2.36 6.16
CA ILE A 225 32.01 -2.75 4.82
C ILE A 225 32.37 -1.53 3.98
N HIS A 226 31.53 -0.49 4.01
CA HIS A 226 31.77 0.74 3.26
C HIS A 226 32.99 1.51 3.76
N GLU A 227 33.14 1.62 5.08
CA GLU A 227 34.26 2.30 5.75
C GLU A 227 35.60 1.67 5.39
N HIS A 228 35.63 0.34 5.31
CA HIS A 228 36.84 -0.43 5.01
C HIS A 228 36.97 -0.85 3.55
N ARG A 229 36.12 -0.35 2.64
CA ARG A 229 36.07 -0.79 1.22
C ARG A 229 37.39 -0.69 0.47
N LEU A 230 38.24 0.27 0.81
CA LEU A 230 39.57 0.45 0.19
C LEU A 230 40.60 -0.56 0.71
N GLN A 231 40.35 -1.18 1.86
CA GLN A 231 41.23 -2.20 2.44
C GLN A 231 40.93 -3.60 1.87
N ALA A 232 39.84 -3.75 1.12
CA ALA A 232 39.47 -5.01 0.47
C ALA A 232 40.53 -5.51 -0.54
N GLU A 233 41.40 -4.65 -1.06
CA GLU A 233 42.50 -5.03 -1.94
C GLU A 233 43.64 -5.76 -1.21
N THR A 234 43.67 -5.71 0.13
CA THR A 234 44.73 -6.33 0.95
C THR A 234 44.49 -7.80 1.26
N VAL A 235 43.30 -8.33 0.95
CA VAL A 235 42.97 -9.73 1.16
C VAL A 235 43.12 -10.53 -0.14
N ASP A 236 43.58 -11.77 -0.02
CA ASP A 236 43.89 -12.63 -1.18
C ASP A 236 42.65 -13.23 -1.87
N TRP A 237 41.44 -12.89 -1.42
CA TRP A 237 40.18 -13.44 -1.90
C TRP A 237 39.23 -12.36 -2.42
N ASN A 238 38.33 -12.76 -3.31
CA ASN A 238 37.42 -11.84 -3.98
C ASN A 238 36.29 -11.35 -3.05
N VAL A 239 36.51 -10.20 -2.40
CA VAL A 239 35.51 -9.56 -1.53
C VAL A 239 34.20 -9.29 -2.25
N ALA A 240 34.27 -8.82 -3.50
CA ALA A 240 33.08 -8.60 -4.32
C ALA A 240 32.33 -9.91 -4.63
N GLY A 241 33.05 -11.04 -4.71
CA GLY A 241 32.46 -12.38 -4.85
C GLY A 241 31.60 -12.78 -3.65
N VAL A 242 32.10 -12.59 -2.43
CA VAL A 242 31.34 -12.85 -1.20
C VAL A 242 30.15 -11.90 -1.06
N LEU A 243 30.34 -10.61 -1.36
CA LEU A 243 29.26 -9.62 -1.31
C LEU A 243 28.20 -9.84 -2.39
N SER A 244 28.59 -10.29 -3.58
CA SER A 244 27.64 -10.70 -4.63
C SER A 244 27.07 -12.11 -4.44
N LEU A 245 27.49 -12.80 -3.37
CA LEU A 245 27.06 -14.15 -2.99
C LEU A 245 27.26 -15.16 -4.13
N LYS A 246 28.40 -15.08 -4.81
CA LYS A 246 28.81 -16.01 -5.87
C LYS A 246 29.95 -16.88 -5.35
N GLY A 247 29.66 -18.16 -5.11
CA GLY A 247 30.60 -19.14 -4.56
C GLY A 247 31.60 -19.74 -5.57
N ASP A 248 31.39 -19.53 -6.88
CA ASP A 248 32.11 -20.27 -7.95
C ASP A 248 33.63 -20.06 -7.98
N SER A 249 34.15 -19.05 -7.29
CA SER A 249 35.59 -18.72 -7.24
C SER A 249 36.32 -19.24 -6.00
N PHE A 250 35.66 -19.99 -5.12
CA PHE A 250 36.23 -20.45 -3.84
C PHE A 250 36.47 -21.97 -3.81
N GLY A 251 37.21 -22.44 -2.81
CA GLY A 251 37.52 -23.86 -2.59
C GLY A 251 36.30 -24.71 -2.21
N PRO A 252 36.48 -26.03 -2.02
CA PRO A 252 35.40 -26.92 -1.60
C PRO A 252 34.78 -26.49 -0.26
N LYS A 253 33.47 -26.70 -0.11
CA LYS A 253 32.70 -26.25 1.06
C LYS A 253 33.26 -26.82 2.36
N GLY A 254 33.45 -25.94 3.34
CA GLY A 254 33.85 -26.30 4.69
C GLY A 254 32.73 -26.96 5.51
N PRO A 255 33.07 -27.49 6.70
CA PRO A 255 32.15 -28.20 7.56
C PRO A 255 30.98 -27.32 8.06
N LEU A 256 31.19 -26.01 8.30
CA LEU A 256 30.08 -25.15 8.74
C LEU A 256 29.12 -24.87 7.61
N GLU A 257 29.61 -24.64 6.39
CA GLU A 257 28.79 -24.44 5.21
C GLU A 257 27.98 -25.70 4.87
N VAL A 258 28.62 -26.88 4.87
CA VAL A 258 27.93 -28.16 4.64
C VAL A 258 26.87 -28.43 5.71
N THR A 259 27.18 -28.22 6.99
CA THR A 259 26.20 -28.44 8.07
C THR A 259 25.05 -27.44 8.01
N SER A 260 25.31 -26.19 7.60
CA SER A 260 24.29 -25.17 7.40
C SER A 260 23.36 -25.51 6.23
N GLU A 261 23.92 -25.99 5.11
CA GLU A 261 23.13 -26.45 3.97
C GLU A 261 22.26 -27.65 4.33
N LEU A 262 22.80 -28.62 5.08
CA LEU A 262 22.04 -29.76 5.59
C LEU A 262 20.89 -29.32 6.50
N LEU A 263 21.11 -28.34 7.38
CA LEU A 263 20.05 -27.80 8.24
C LEU A 263 18.87 -27.28 7.41
N LEU A 264 19.15 -26.51 6.35
CA LEU A 264 18.14 -25.96 5.47
C LEU A 264 17.40 -27.07 4.69
N GLN A 265 18.12 -28.05 4.16
CA GLN A 265 17.53 -29.18 3.43
C GLN A 265 16.66 -30.08 4.32
N HIS A 266 17.15 -30.45 5.51
CA HIS A 266 16.38 -31.25 6.46
C HIS A 266 15.15 -30.50 6.98
N SER A 267 15.23 -29.18 7.13
CA SER A 267 14.09 -28.34 7.51
C SER A 267 13.02 -28.31 6.41
N PHE A 268 13.44 -28.19 5.15
CA PHE A 268 12.55 -28.29 3.99
C PHE A 268 11.85 -29.65 3.91
N ARG A 269 12.57 -30.75 4.13
CA ARG A 269 12.03 -32.13 4.09
C ARG A 269 11.21 -32.53 5.32
N GLY A 270 11.30 -31.77 6.41
CA GLY A 270 10.58 -32.06 7.66
C GLY A 270 11.26 -33.11 8.55
N GLU A 271 12.58 -33.30 8.41
CA GLU A 271 13.33 -34.32 9.14
C GLU A 271 13.70 -33.88 10.57
N LEU A 272 12.71 -33.89 11.47
CA LEU A 272 12.82 -33.37 12.84
C LEU A 272 14.07 -33.84 13.61
N ARG A 273 14.41 -35.14 13.52
CA ARG A 273 15.55 -35.72 14.25
C ARG A 273 16.89 -35.17 13.76
N ALA A 274 17.05 -35.01 12.45
CA ALA A 274 18.28 -34.48 11.87
C ALA A 274 18.45 -33.01 12.25
N VAL A 275 17.38 -32.21 12.15
CA VAL A 275 17.38 -30.80 12.59
C VAL A 275 17.73 -30.68 14.07
N SER A 276 17.13 -31.50 14.94
CA SER A 276 17.42 -31.49 16.37
C SER A 276 18.88 -31.82 16.69
N GLN A 277 19.47 -32.80 16.00
CA GLN A 277 20.89 -33.13 16.18
C GLN A 277 21.81 -31.98 15.76
N ILE A 278 21.52 -31.31 14.64
CA ILE A 278 22.33 -30.17 14.18
C ILE A 278 22.26 -29.01 15.17
N LEU A 279 21.08 -28.68 15.69
CA LEU A 279 20.90 -27.60 16.66
C LEU A 279 21.53 -27.93 18.02
N GLN A 280 21.45 -29.18 18.48
CA GLN A 280 22.09 -29.63 19.73
C GLN A 280 23.62 -29.56 19.67
N ASN A 281 24.22 -29.74 18.50
CA ASN A 281 25.67 -29.60 18.32
C ASN A 281 26.14 -28.14 18.52
N GLY A 282 25.25 -27.16 18.42
CA GLY A 282 25.54 -25.74 18.66
C GLY A 282 26.49 -25.08 17.65
N ALA A 283 26.89 -25.80 16.59
CA ALA A 283 27.83 -25.31 15.59
C ALA A 283 27.19 -24.37 14.56
N VAL A 284 25.90 -24.56 14.27
CA VAL A 284 25.13 -23.79 13.28
C VAL A 284 24.01 -23.03 13.97
N TYR A 285 23.84 -21.77 13.58
CA TYR A 285 22.80 -20.90 14.12
C TYR A 285 21.46 -21.14 13.40
N PRO A 286 20.30 -21.11 14.10
CA PRO A 286 18.99 -21.36 13.48
C PRO A 286 18.64 -20.42 12.33
N ASP A 287 19.06 -19.15 12.40
CA ASP A 287 18.79 -18.13 11.37
C ASP A 287 19.81 -18.10 10.23
N VAL A 288 20.58 -19.18 10.06
CA VAL A 288 21.45 -19.30 8.88
C VAL A 288 20.61 -19.22 7.62
N ALA A 289 21.06 -18.40 6.67
CA ALA A 289 20.35 -18.14 5.43
C ALA A 289 21.20 -18.51 4.20
N ASP A 290 20.53 -18.95 3.14
CA ASP A 290 21.17 -19.16 1.83
C ASP A 290 21.50 -17.81 1.14
N ALA A 291 22.07 -17.85 -0.07
CA ALA A 291 22.37 -16.65 -0.85
C ALA A 291 21.12 -15.77 -1.12
N ARG A 292 19.92 -16.36 -1.20
CA ARG A 292 18.63 -15.66 -1.39
C ARG A 292 18.01 -15.17 -0.08
N GLY A 293 18.64 -15.42 1.07
CA GLY A 293 18.11 -15.06 2.37
C GLY A 293 17.06 -16.04 2.90
N GLN A 294 16.96 -17.24 2.33
CA GLN A 294 16.04 -18.29 2.79
C GLN A 294 16.60 -18.92 4.06
N THR A 295 15.88 -18.74 5.18
CA THR A 295 16.21 -19.35 6.47
C THR A 295 15.61 -20.75 6.60
N ALA A 296 16.08 -21.50 7.60
CA ALA A 296 15.52 -22.81 7.92
C ALA A 296 14.02 -22.73 8.26
N LEU A 297 13.61 -21.64 8.91
CA LEU A 297 12.20 -21.38 9.26
C LEU A 297 11.33 -21.17 8.01
N ILE A 298 11.80 -20.37 7.05
CA ILE A 298 11.08 -20.17 5.77
C ILE A 298 11.01 -21.49 5.01
N ALA A 299 12.11 -22.25 4.95
CA ALA A 299 12.14 -23.55 4.28
C ALA A 299 11.15 -24.57 4.90
N ALA A 300 11.07 -24.64 6.23
CA ALA A 300 10.09 -25.49 6.93
C ALA A 300 8.64 -25.03 6.69
N THR A 301 8.43 -23.71 6.57
CA THR A 301 7.10 -23.10 6.37
C THR A 301 6.52 -23.43 5.00
N VAL A 302 7.34 -23.46 3.94
CA VAL A 302 6.91 -23.78 2.56
C VAL A 302 6.16 -25.11 2.48
N ASN A 303 6.67 -26.13 3.19
CA ASN A 303 6.07 -27.47 3.24
C ASN A 303 5.19 -27.70 4.48
N CYS A 304 4.95 -26.68 5.30
CA CYS A 304 4.12 -26.75 6.51
C CYS A 304 4.60 -27.77 7.56
N ASN A 305 5.91 -27.86 7.75
CA ASN A 305 6.52 -28.77 8.73
C ASN A 305 6.42 -28.19 10.15
N ASN A 306 5.22 -28.21 10.74
CA ASN A 306 4.92 -27.57 12.03
C ASN A 306 5.83 -28.03 13.18
N ASP A 307 6.20 -29.31 13.25
CA ASP A 307 7.10 -29.83 14.29
C ASP A 307 8.51 -29.24 14.18
N VAL A 308 8.99 -29.05 12.95
CA VAL A 308 10.29 -28.42 12.70
C VAL A 308 10.23 -26.92 13.00
N ILE A 309 9.14 -26.25 12.63
CA ILE A 309 8.90 -24.84 12.97
C ILE A 309 8.95 -24.63 14.49
N HIS A 310 8.27 -25.49 15.26
CA HIS A 310 8.33 -25.48 16.71
C HIS A 310 9.77 -25.60 17.22
N LEU A 311 10.52 -26.59 16.75
CA LEU A 311 11.90 -26.83 17.16
C LEU A 311 12.83 -25.65 16.83
N LEU A 312 12.68 -25.03 15.66
CA LEU A 312 13.50 -23.88 15.25
C LEU A 312 13.22 -22.65 16.12
N LEU A 313 11.95 -22.35 16.37
CA LEU A 313 11.55 -21.23 17.23
C LEU A 313 11.98 -21.46 18.69
N ASP A 314 11.82 -22.68 19.20
CA ASP A 314 12.30 -23.05 20.54
C ASP A 314 13.84 -23.01 20.62
N GLY A 315 14.53 -23.17 19.48
CA GLY A 315 15.97 -22.99 19.30
C GLY A 315 16.43 -21.54 19.18
N GLY A 316 15.52 -20.57 19.20
CA GLY A 316 15.83 -19.14 19.11
C GLY A 316 15.90 -18.58 17.68
N ALA A 317 15.26 -19.24 16.70
CA ALA A 317 15.09 -18.66 15.37
C ALA A 317 14.22 -17.40 15.42
N ASP A 318 14.65 -16.35 14.72
CA ASP A 318 13.89 -15.12 14.53
C ASP A 318 12.68 -15.38 13.60
N ILE A 319 11.49 -15.22 14.17
CA ILE A 319 10.23 -15.49 13.47
C ILE A 319 9.94 -14.51 12.34
N ASP A 320 10.45 -13.29 12.46
CA ASP A 320 10.19 -12.18 11.53
C ASP A 320 11.34 -11.97 10.55
N LYS A 321 12.34 -12.87 10.56
CA LYS A 321 13.48 -12.81 9.64
C LYS A 321 13.00 -12.85 8.19
N MET A 322 13.28 -11.79 7.44
CA MET A 322 12.90 -11.69 6.03
C MET A 322 14.00 -12.19 5.09
N ASN A 323 13.58 -12.79 3.99
CA ASN A 323 14.46 -13.12 2.87
C ASN A 323 14.86 -11.87 2.05
N ASN A 324 15.70 -12.04 1.03
CA ASN A 324 16.11 -10.91 0.17
C ASN A 324 14.95 -10.29 -0.63
N GLU A 325 13.85 -11.03 -0.81
CA GLU A 325 12.62 -10.55 -1.47
C GLU A 325 11.75 -9.70 -0.51
N GLY A 326 12.08 -9.67 0.79
CA GLY A 326 11.34 -8.91 1.81
C GLY A 326 10.13 -9.63 2.38
N MET A 327 10.16 -10.97 2.42
CA MET A 327 9.11 -11.81 2.97
C MET A 327 9.60 -12.56 4.22
N SER A 328 8.83 -12.47 5.30
CA SER A 328 8.93 -13.32 6.48
C SER A 328 8.33 -14.71 6.24
N ALA A 329 8.52 -15.64 7.17
CA ALA A 329 7.86 -16.95 7.13
C ALA A 329 6.32 -16.82 7.06
N LEU A 330 5.74 -15.87 7.80
CA LEU A 330 4.30 -15.59 7.77
C LEU A 330 3.85 -15.10 6.39
N ALA A 331 4.61 -14.19 5.76
CA ALA A 331 4.31 -13.69 4.42
C ALA A 331 4.33 -14.80 3.36
N VAL A 332 5.34 -15.67 3.41
CA VAL A 332 5.45 -16.84 2.51
C VAL A 332 4.26 -17.78 2.70
N CYS A 333 3.90 -18.09 3.95
CA CYS A 333 2.75 -18.94 4.23
C CYS A 333 1.44 -18.32 3.72
N ASN A 334 1.29 -17.00 3.83
CA ASN A 334 0.11 -16.27 3.40
C ASN A 334 -0.05 -16.29 1.86
N VAL A 335 1.03 -16.03 1.11
CA VAL A 335 1.05 -16.15 -0.35
C VAL A 335 0.73 -17.56 -0.83
N LEU A 336 1.25 -18.59 -0.14
CA LEU A 336 0.98 -19.99 -0.47
C LEU A 336 -0.44 -20.45 -0.09
N TYR A 337 -1.07 -19.77 0.87
CA TYR A 337 -2.43 -20.07 1.30
C TYR A 337 -3.48 -19.42 0.39
N TYR A 338 -3.23 -18.19 -0.08
CA TYR A 338 -4.09 -17.47 -1.01
C TYR A 338 -3.51 -17.50 -2.44
N PRO A 339 -3.86 -18.46 -3.30
CA PRO A 339 -3.53 -18.35 -4.72
C PRO A 339 -4.25 -17.15 -5.34
N PHE A 340 -3.65 -16.53 -6.36
CA PHE A 340 -4.19 -15.29 -6.95
C PHE A 340 -5.63 -15.44 -7.47
N GLU A 341 -5.97 -16.62 -8.02
CA GLU A 341 -7.32 -16.98 -8.48
C GLU A 341 -8.40 -16.94 -7.38
N SER A 342 -8.00 -17.07 -6.11
CA SER A 342 -8.93 -17.04 -4.97
C SER A 342 -9.31 -15.63 -4.52
N LEU A 343 -8.63 -14.60 -5.05
CA LEU A 343 -8.85 -13.21 -4.67
C LEU A 343 -10.10 -12.67 -5.36
N ARG A 344 -11.02 -12.08 -4.59
CA ARG A 344 -12.32 -11.59 -5.05
C ARG A 344 -12.33 -10.10 -5.40
N SER A 345 -11.30 -9.34 -5.01
CA SER A 345 -11.27 -7.89 -5.20
C SER A 345 -10.88 -7.50 -6.63
N THR A 346 -11.67 -6.62 -7.25
CA THR A 346 -11.41 -6.04 -8.58
C THR A 346 -10.62 -4.73 -8.53
N LEU A 347 -10.29 -4.22 -7.34
CA LEU A 347 -9.57 -2.95 -7.20
C LEU A 347 -8.08 -3.07 -7.47
N ILE A 348 -7.51 -4.25 -7.27
CA ILE A 348 -6.07 -4.52 -7.37
C ILE A 348 -5.88 -5.58 -8.44
N GLU A 349 -5.49 -5.14 -9.63
CA GLU A 349 -5.14 -6.01 -10.75
C GLU A 349 -3.60 -6.11 -10.85
N PRO A 350 -3.06 -7.23 -11.36
CA PRO A 350 -1.62 -7.35 -11.59
C PRO A 350 -1.21 -6.32 -12.68
N PRO A 351 -0.09 -5.60 -12.51
CA PRO A 351 0.35 -4.63 -13.50
C PRO A 351 0.63 -5.33 -14.85
N THR A 352 -0.12 -4.94 -15.88
CA THR A 352 -0.03 -5.51 -17.22
C THR A 352 1.19 -4.97 -17.97
N ASP A 353 2.39 -5.43 -17.61
CA ASP A 353 3.62 -5.21 -18.40
C ASP A 353 3.96 -6.45 -19.26
N THR A 354 2.95 -7.21 -19.71
CA THR A 354 3.10 -8.25 -20.73
C THR A 354 2.18 -7.95 -21.93
N PRO A 355 2.72 -7.77 -23.15
CA PRO A 355 1.90 -7.57 -24.33
C PRO A 355 1.20 -8.89 -24.69
N GLY A 356 -0.14 -8.92 -24.65
CA GLY A 356 -0.92 -9.85 -25.47
C GLY A 356 -1.81 -10.89 -24.80
N HIS A 357 -2.51 -10.61 -23.68
CA HIS A 357 -3.56 -11.52 -23.19
C HIS A 357 -4.90 -10.86 -22.79
N SER A 358 -5.07 -9.56 -23.03
CA SER A 358 -6.26 -8.81 -22.56
C SER A 358 -7.52 -8.90 -23.44
N GLU A 359 -7.56 -9.74 -24.49
CA GLU A 359 -8.75 -9.82 -25.37
C GLU A 359 -9.61 -11.08 -25.22
N GLN A 360 -9.20 -12.11 -24.46
CA GLN A 360 -9.95 -13.38 -24.41
C GLN A 360 -10.81 -13.61 -23.16
N LEU A 361 -10.60 -12.86 -22.07
CA LEU A 361 -11.37 -13.07 -20.81
C LEU A 361 -12.70 -12.31 -20.74
N GLN A 362 -12.98 -11.41 -21.69
CA GLN A 362 -14.23 -10.62 -21.70
C GLN A 362 -15.34 -11.20 -22.59
N GLU A 363 -15.05 -12.17 -23.46
CA GLU A 363 -16.08 -12.79 -24.33
C GLU A 363 -16.74 -14.02 -23.71
N GLU A 364 -16.08 -14.81 -22.86
CA GLU A 364 -16.67 -16.03 -22.29
C GLU A 364 -17.70 -15.80 -21.16
N ARG A 365 -17.81 -14.58 -20.61
CA ARG A 365 -18.80 -14.26 -19.55
C ARG A 365 -20.16 -13.74 -20.05
N LYS A 366 -20.38 -13.64 -21.36
CA LYS A 366 -21.63 -13.09 -21.94
C LYS A 366 -22.56 -14.09 -22.63
N GLU A 367 -22.23 -15.38 -22.69
CA GLU A 367 -23.10 -16.38 -23.30
C GLU A 367 -23.45 -17.52 -22.34
N THR A 368 -24.31 -17.27 -21.36
CA THR A 368 -25.23 -18.29 -20.81
C THR A 368 -26.41 -17.60 -20.13
N GLY A 369 -27.51 -17.42 -20.88
CA GLY A 369 -28.75 -16.88 -20.31
C GLY A 369 -29.86 -16.71 -21.34
N MET A 370 -30.62 -17.77 -21.60
CA MET A 370 -32.01 -17.87 -22.12
C MET A 370 -32.23 -19.31 -22.60
N ASP A 371 -33.36 -20.01 -22.45
CA ASP A 371 -34.57 -20.04 -21.62
C ASP A 371 -35.26 -21.40 -21.96
N GLU A 372 -36.40 -21.71 -21.33
CA GLU A 372 -37.34 -22.84 -21.55
C GLU A 372 -37.11 -24.07 -20.65
N GLY A 373 -38.08 -24.63 -19.91
CA GLY A 373 -39.53 -24.46 -19.82
C GLY A 373 -40.13 -25.78 -19.30
N TYR A 374 -40.99 -25.70 -18.28
CA TYR A 374 -42.01 -26.67 -17.80
C TYR A 374 -41.85 -28.19 -18.08
N ASP A 375 -41.87 -29.02 -17.03
CA ASP A 375 -43.01 -29.93 -16.74
C ASP A 375 -42.92 -30.55 -15.34
N ALA A 376 -44.09 -30.77 -14.74
CA ALA A 376 -44.29 -31.39 -13.43
C ALA A 376 -44.42 -32.92 -13.58
N THR A 377 -43.99 -33.69 -12.57
CA THR A 377 -44.68 -34.93 -12.21
C THR A 377 -44.28 -35.41 -10.81
N GLU A 378 -45.30 -35.66 -10.00
CA GLU A 378 -45.30 -36.28 -8.68
C GLU A 378 -44.76 -37.72 -8.72
N LYS A 379 -44.09 -38.16 -7.64
CA LYS A 379 -44.49 -39.36 -6.87
C LYS A 379 -43.61 -39.59 -5.61
N SER A 380 -44.30 -39.52 -4.48
CA SER A 380 -44.25 -40.35 -3.26
C SER A 380 -43.10 -41.36 -3.03
N GLY A 381 -42.61 -41.41 -1.78
CA GLY A 381 -42.23 -42.68 -1.14
C GLY A 381 -41.09 -42.64 -0.11
N ASP A 382 -41.47 -42.48 1.15
CA ASP A 382 -40.93 -43.14 2.36
C ASP A 382 -39.53 -42.85 2.96
N GLU A 383 -39.54 -43.03 4.27
CA GLU A 383 -38.63 -42.56 5.32
C GLU A 383 -37.36 -43.41 5.53
N GLN A 384 -36.47 -42.82 6.33
CA GLN A 384 -35.47 -43.41 7.24
C GLN A 384 -34.04 -43.74 6.75
N SER A 385 -33.13 -42.92 7.30
CA SER A 385 -31.91 -43.31 8.03
C SER A 385 -30.54 -43.09 7.37
N VAL A 386 -29.64 -42.62 8.23
CA VAL A 386 -28.18 -42.49 8.13
C VAL A 386 -27.65 -41.25 7.41
N ARG A 387 -27.16 -40.30 8.23
CA ARG A 387 -26.27 -39.21 7.83
C ARG A 387 -24.90 -39.81 7.50
N GLU A 388 -24.55 -39.83 6.23
CA GLU A 388 -23.17 -39.88 5.75
C GLU A 388 -22.97 -38.69 4.80
N ASP A 389 -22.13 -37.74 5.24
CA ASP A 389 -21.73 -36.58 4.45
C ASP A 389 -20.82 -37.04 3.30
N VAL A 390 -21.39 -37.12 2.09
CA VAL A 390 -20.64 -37.35 0.86
C VAL A 390 -19.98 -36.05 0.43
N GLU A 391 -18.71 -35.91 0.83
CA GLU A 391 -17.75 -34.94 0.34
C GLU A 391 -17.53 -35.19 -1.17
N THR A 392 -18.19 -34.40 -2.03
CA THR A 392 -17.99 -34.49 -3.49
C THR A 392 -16.64 -33.91 -3.86
N LYS A 393 -15.69 -34.82 -4.08
CA LYS A 393 -14.42 -34.60 -4.77
C LYS A 393 -14.62 -33.80 -6.05
N ARG A 394 -14.18 -32.54 -6.04
CA ARG A 394 -13.60 -31.87 -7.22
C ARG A 394 -12.17 -31.52 -6.86
N THR A 395 -11.24 -32.40 -7.24
CA THR A 395 -9.83 -32.06 -7.38
C THR A 395 -9.70 -31.07 -8.54
N PRO A 396 -9.16 -29.86 -8.36
CA PRO A 396 -8.69 -29.07 -9.48
C PRO A 396 -7.41 -29.73 -10.00
N GLN A 397 -7.49 -30.25 -11.21
CA GLN A 397 -6.32 -30.74 -11.93
C GLN A 397 -5.56 -29.51 -12.43
N CYS A 398 -4.44 -29.21 -11.78
CA CYS A 398 -3.57 -28.11 -12.14
C CYS A 398 -2.70 -28.54 -13.34
N ASP A 399 -3.22 -28.36 -14.56
CA ASP A 399 -2.43 -28.42 -15.78
C ASP A 399 -1.80 -27.03 -16.02
N SER A 400 -0.75 -26.71 -15.25
CA SER A 400 0.20 -25.66 -15.61
C SER A 400 1.60 -26.26 -15.61
N GLN A 401 2.13 -26.45 -16.81
CA GLN A 401 3.51 -26.85 -17.04
C GLN A 401 4.42 -25.76 -16.46
N GLU A 402 5.43 -26.18 -15.68
CA GLU A 402 6.52 -25.38 -15.09
C GLU A 402 6.37 -24.85 -13.63
N ILE A 403 5.47 -25.37 -12.80
CA ILE A 403 5.57 -25.19 -11.33
C ILE A 403 6.09 -26.48 -10.70
N ASN A 404 7.18 -26.41 -9.93
CA ASN A 404 7.74 -27.53 -9.19
C ASN A 404 6.63 -28.23 -8.36
N PRO A 405 6.27 -29.49 -8.64
CA PRO A 405 5.11 -30.16 -8.04
C PRO A 405 5.21 -30.35 -6.52
N CYS A 406 6.39 -30.13 -5.92
CA CYS A 406 6.62 -30.25 -4.48
C CYS A 406 6.10 -29.05 -3.66
N LEU A 407 6.11 -27.81 -4.19
CA LEU A 407 5.69 -26.62 -3.44
C LEU A 407 4.15 -26.55 -3.21
N CYS A 408 3.38 -27.31 -3.96
CA CYS A 408 1.91 -27.29 -3.93
C CYS A 408 1.26 -28.51 -3.27
N SER A 409 2.04 -29.37 -2.60
CA SER A 409 1.55 -30.65 -2.07
C SER A 409 0.74 -30.53 -0.76
N ALA A 410 0.88 -29.43 -0.02
CA ALA A 410 0.20 -29.23 1.26
C ALA A 410 -1.28 -28.82 1.08
N ARG A 411 -2.20 -29.52 1.76
CA ARG A 411 -3.64 -29.22 1.73
C ARG A 411 -3.92 -27.84 2.37
N PRO A 412 -4.92 -27.07 1.89
CA PRO A 412 -5.27 -25.75 2.45
C PRO A 412 -5.48 -25.75 3.97
N ARG A 413 -6.07 -26.81 4.54
CA ARG A 413 -6.25 -26.95 6.01
C ARG A 413 -4.92 -26.95 6.77
N VAL A 414 -3.87 -27.58 6.22
CA VAL A 414 -2.56 -27.65 6.86
C VAL A 414 -1.90 -26.27 6.84
N ARG A 415 -1.99 -25.55 5.72
CA ARG A 415 -1.47 -24.18 5.62
C ARG A 415 -2.13 -23.22 6.60
N LEU A 416 -3.45 -23.31 6.78
CA LEU A 416 -4.15 -22.51 7.79
C LEU A 416 -3.64 -22.82 9.21
N THR A 417 -3.36 -24.08 9.53
CA THR A 417 -2.76 -24.43 10.82
C THR A 417 -1.37 -23.85 11.00
N THR A 418 -0.52 -23.87 9.96
CA THR A 418 0.81 -23.26 9.97
C THR A 418 0.74 -21.74 10.12
N LEU A 419 -0.19 -21.08 9.43
CA LEU A 419 -0.40 -19.63 9.53
C LEU A 419 -0.83 -19.25 10.95
N LYS A 420 -1.81 -19.96 11.52
CA LYS A 420 -2.24 -19.77 12.91
C LYS A 420 -1.09 -20.04 13.89
N LEU A 421 -0.28 -21.07 13.64
CA LEU A 421 0.91 -21.40 14.44
C LEU A 421 1.91 -20.24 14.51
N LEU A 422 2.28 -19.67 13.36
CA LEU A 422 3.23 -18.55 13.29
C LEU A 422 2.70 -17.34 14.06
N LEU A 423 1.42 -17.01 13.91
CA LEU A 423 0.78 -15.93 14.65
C LEU A 423 0.72 -16.20 16.16
N ASP A 424 0.38 -17.43 16.57
CA ASP A 424 0.35 -17.83 17.98
C ASP A 424 1.74 -17.79 18.64
N ARG A 425 2.80 -17.95 17.84
CA ARG A 425 4.20 -17.83 18.26
C ARG A 425 4.74 -16.40 18.21
N GLY A 426 3.91 -15.42 17.85
CA GLY A 426 4.24 -13.99 17.91
C GLY A 426 4.81 -13.40 16.61
N ALA A 427 4.56 -14.02 15.46
CA ALA A 427 4.95 -13.43 14.17
C ALA A 427 4.27 -12.07 13.96
N ASP A 428 5.04 -11.05 13.58
CA ASP A 428 4.51 -9.73 13.28
C ASP A 428 3.83 -9.72 11.89
N PRO A 429 2.51 -9.49 11.80
CA PRO A 429 1.80 -9.41 10.53
C PRO A 429 2.24 -8.25 9.63
N ASN A 430 2.99 -7.29 10.16
CA ASN A 430 3.49 -6.13 9.42
C ASN A 430 4.86 -6.38 8.76
N CYS A 431 5.52 -7.50 9.06
CA CYS A 431 6.81 -7.91 8.50
C CYS A 431 6.68 -8.53 7.10
N CYS A 432 6.21 -7.72 6.14
CA CYS A 432 6.13 -8.08 4.73
C CYS A 432 6.23 -6.83 3.84
N ARG A 433 7.15 -6.84 2.87
CA ARG A 433 7.32 -5.76 1.89
C ARG A 433 6.72 -6.09 0.53
N VAL A 434 6.80 -7.36 0.12
CA VAL A 434 6.46 -7.84 -1.22
C VAL A 434 5.64 -9.13 -1.07
N PRO A 435 4.57 -9.36 -1.86
CA PRO A 435 4.01 -8.46 -2.88
C PRO A 435 3.26 -7.26 -2.28
N MET A 436 2.72 -7.42 -1.08
CA MET A 436 1.98 -6.42 -0.32
C MET A 436 1.90 -6.85 1.15
N PRO A 437 1.49 -5.96 2.07
CA PRO A 437 1.33 -6.32 3.49
C PRO A 437 0.38 -7.50 3.68
N VAL A 438 0.68 -8.38 4.65
CA VAL A 438 0.01 -9.67 4.89
C VAL A 438 -1.51 -9.53 5.06
N LEU A 439 -1.98 -8.40 5.57
CA LEU A 439 -3.40 -8.12 5.80
C LEU A 439 -4.23 -7.99 4.51
N PHE A 440 -3.62 -7.63 3.37
CA PHE A 440 -4.38 -7.39 2.14
C PHE A 440 -4.92 -8.67 1.49
N LEU A 441 -4.11 -9.72 1.39
CA LEU A 441 -4.51 -11.00 0.78
C LEU A 441 -5.75 -11.64 1.43
N PRO A 442 -5.85 -11.80 2.77
CA PRO A 442 -7.03 -12.37 3.42
C PRO A 442 -8.26 -11.47 3.25
N ILE A 443 -8.10 -10.14 3.24
CA ILE A 443 -9.20 -9.22 2.90
C ILE A 443 -9.66 -9.47 1.48
N MET A 444 -8.75 -9.46 0.51
CA MET A 444 -9.07 -9.70 -0.90
C MET A 444 -9.75 -11.07 -1.13
N ALA A 445 -9.41 -12.09 -0.36
CA ALA A 445 -10.05 -13.41 -0.40
C ALA A 445 -11.41 -13.47 0.33
N GLY A 446 -11.71 -12.50 1.21
CA GLY A 446 -12.90 -12.49 2.05
C GLY A 446 -12.81 -13.43 3.26
N ASP A 447 -11.61 -13.76 3.74
CA ASP A 447 -11.40 -14.68 4.88
C ASP A 447 -11.49 -13.92 6.22
N THR A 448 -12.69 -13.94 6.80
CA THR A 448 -12.98 -13.24 8.07
C THR A 448 -12.20 -13.80 9.26
N GLU A 449 -11.94 -15.12 9.29
CA GLU A 449 -11.21 -15.76 10.38
C GLU A 449 -9.76 -15.28 10.43
N VAL A 450 -9.07 -15.31 9.29
CA VAL A 450 -7.66 -14.91 9.22
C VAL A 450 -7.52 -13.41 9.42
N VAL A 451 -8.42 -12.58 8.86
CA VAL A 451 -8.42 -11.13 9.14
C VAL A 451 -8.57 -10.86 10.64
N HIS A 452 -9.50 -11.54 11.33
CA HIS A 452 -9.70 -11.35 12.77
C HIS A 452 -8.44 -11.69 13.55
N LYS A 453 -7.82 -12.84 13.22
CA LYS A 453 -6.61 -13.28 13.89
C LYS A 453 -5.44 -12.32 13.68
N LEU A 454 -5.25 -11.80 12.46
CA LEU A 454 -4.21 -10.83 12.15
C LEU A 454 -4.40 -9.51 12.93
N LEU A 455 -5.62 -9.00 13.00
CA LEU A 455 -5.93 -7.79 13.77
C LEU A 455 -5.65 -7.99 15.27
N MET A 456 -6.01 -9.14 15.83
CA MET A 456 -5.68 -9.49 17.23
C MET A 456 -4.17 -9.60 17.48
N CYS A 457 -3.38 -9.91 16.45
CA CYS A 457 -1.92 -9.97 16.51
C CYS A 457 -1.25 -8.62 16.15
N GLY A 458 -1.99 -7.51 16.09
CA GLY A 458 -1.42 -6.19 15.87
C GLY A 458 -1.20 -5.80 14.40
N ALA A 459 -1.94 -6.41 13.46
CA ALA A 459 -1.91 -5.98 12.07
C ALA A 459 -2.36 -4.53 11.92
N ARG A 460 -1.52 -3.71 11.30
CA ARG A 460 -1.80 -2.30 11.09
C ARG A 460 -2.84 -2.09 9.99
N THR A 461 -3.85 -1.30 10.30
CA THR A 461 -4.94 -0.93 9.40
C THR A 461 -4.68 0.38 8.64
N ASP A 462 -3.65 1.14 9.05
CA ASP A 462 -3.20 2.39 8.44
C ASP A 462 -2.12 2.17 7.35
N ILE A 463 -1.84 0.92 6.99
CA ILE A 463 -0.87 0.62 5.92
C ILE A 463 -1.49 0.91 4.56
N ARG A 464 -0.71 1.58 3.71
CA ARG A 464 -1.11 1.95 2.37
C ARG A 464 -0.36 1.14 1.32
N LEU A 465 -1.06 0.69 0.28
CA LEU A 465 -0.41 0.10 -0.89
C LEU A 465 0.49 1.12 -1.63
N PRO A 466 1.46 0.67 -2.44
CA PRO A 466 2.27 1.57 -3.27
C PRO A 466 1.41 2.49 -4.15
N MET A 467 1.92 3.69 -4.47
CA MET A 467 1.23 4.68 -5.32
C MET A 467 0.79 4.11 -6.67
N LYS A 468 1.59 3.20 -7.25
CA LYS A 468 1.25 2.47 -8.48
C LYS A 468 -0.06 1.69 -8.38
N ASN A 469 -0.39 1.23 -7.18
CA ASN A 469 -1.63 0.51 -6.86
C ASN A 469 -2.66 1.46 -6.21
N LYS A 470 -2.64 2.74 -6.62
CA LYS A 470 -3.55 3.82 -6.15
C LYS A 470 -3.46 4.09 -4.65
N GLY A 471 -2.48 3.47 -3.97
CA GLY A 471 -2.36 3.34 -2.53
C GLY A 471 -3.67 3.28 -1.76
N PHE A 472 -4.40 2.20 -1.97
CA PHE A 472 -5.54 1.84 -1.13
C PHE A 472 -5.10 1.44 0.28
N TYR A 473 -6.01 1.66 1.23
CA TYR A 473 -5.91 1.14 2.60
C TYR A 473 -6.76 -0.15 2.72
N PRO A 474 -6.53 -0.99 3.75
CA PRO A 474 -7.34 -2.18 4.03
C PRO A 474 -8.85 -1.91 3.98
N LEU A 475 -9.30 -0.78 4.54
CA LEU A 475 -10.70 -0.37 4.56
C LEU A 475 -11.29 -0.14 3.17
N HIS A 476 -10.51 0.44 2.26
CA HIS A 476 -10.93 0.64 0.86
C HIS A 476 -11.15 -0.70 0.15
N VAL A 477 -10.24 -1.65 0.37
CA VAL A 477 -10.32 -2.98 -0.24
C VAL A 477 -11.50 -3.75 0.33
N ALA A 478 -11.72 -3.70 1.64
CA ALA A 478 -12.85 -4.34 2.31
C ALA A 478 -14.20 -3.78 1.82
N ALA A 479 -14.33 -2.45 1.69
CA ALA A 479 -15.54 -1.80 1.21
C ALA A 479 -15.93 -2.23 -0.22
N ALA A 480 -14.95 -2.60 -1.05
CA ALA A 480 -15.18 -3.08 -2.42
C ALA A 480 -15.59 -4.55 -2.51
N LEU A 481 -15.49 -5.35 -1.44
CA LEU A 481 -15.78 -6.77 -1.50
C LEU A 481 -17.28 -7.04 -1.58
N HIS A 482 -17.64 -7.93 -2.50
CA HIS A 482 -18.98 -8.48 -2.60
C HIS A 482 -19.20 -9.58 -1.54
N GLY A 483 -20.44 -9.74 -1.10
CA GLY A 483 -20.85 -10.69 -0.09
C GLY A 483 -20.93 -10.10 1.32
N SER A 484 -21.44 -10.92 2.24
CA SER A 484 -21.57 -10.58 3.67
C SER A 484 -20.20 -10.43 4.36
N GLU A 485 -19.18 -11.11 3.83
CA GLU A 485 -17.81 -11.11 4.32
C GLU A 485 -17.18 -9.73 4.21
N GLY A 486 -17.48 -8.98 3.15
CA GLY A 486 -17.02 -7.59 3.00
C GLY A 486 -17.55 -6.68 4.10
N ALA A 487 -18.83 -6.81 4.46
CA ALA A 487 -19.43 -6.07 5.56
C ALA A 487 -18.82 -6.45 6.91
N GLN A 488 -18.64 -7.75 7.18
CA GLN A 488 -18.02 -8.24 8.42
C GLN A 488 -16.57 -7.76 8.57
N ILE A 489 -15.77 -7.84 7.50
CA ILE A 489 -14.39 -7.36 7.51
C ILE A 489 -14.35 -5.85 7.70
N THR A 490 -15.25 -5.10 7.06
CA THR A 490 -15.35 -3.64 7.23
C THR A 490 -15.65 -3.28 8.70
N GLU A 491 -16.62 -3.95 9.32
CA GLU A 491 -16.96 -3.78 10.74
C GLU A 491 -15.74 -4.04 11.65
N MET A 492 -15.03 -5.15 11.41
CA MET A 492 -13.82 -5.49 12.16
C MET A 492 -12.70 -4.46 12.00
N LEU A 493 -12.51 -3.93 10.79
CA LEU A 493 -11.51 -2.90 10.52
C LEU A 493 -11.89 -1.57 11.17
N LEU A 494 -13.16 -1.18 11.14
CA LEU A 494 -13.63 0.06 11.77
C LEU A 494 -13.45 0.07 13.28
N HIS A 495 -13.60 -1.09 13.94
CA HIS A 495 -13.25 -1.22 15.36
C HIS A 495 -11.76 -1.04 15.65
N ALA A 496 -10.89 -1.24 14.66
CA ALA A 496 -9.44 -1.11 14.77
C ALA A 496 -8.88 0.22 14.22
N ILE A 497 -9.68 1.02 13.50
CA ILE A 497 -9.26 2.25 12.81
C ILE A 497 -9.65 3.49 13.63
N THR A 498 -8.86 4.55 13.53
CA THR A 498 -9.17 5.86 14.11
C THR A 498 -9.89 6.81 13.16
N GLU A 499 -9.61 6.74 11.84
CA GLU A 499 -10.11 7.68 10.82
C GLU A 499 -10.69 6.97 9.58
N PRO A 500 -12.02 6.95 9.39
CA PRO A 500 -12.67 6.29 8.25
C PRO A 500 -12.49 7.04 6.92
N ASP A 501 -12.16 8.33 6.97
CA ASP A 501 -12.05 9.23 5.81
C ASP A 501 -10.65 9.27 5.19
N SER A 502 -9.83 8.25 5.47
CA SER A 502 -8.54 8.07 4.79
C SER A 502 -8.75 8.04 3.26
N ARG A 503 -7.91 8.79 2.52
CA ARG A 503 -8.07 8.96 1.06
C ARG A 503 -7.02 8.17 0.27
N ALA A 504 -7.44 7.52 -0.80
CA ALA A 504 -6.55 6.88 -1.78
C ALA A 504 -5.71 7.93 -2.56
N CYS A 505 -4.77 7.50 -3.41
CA CYS A 505 -4.13 8.38 -4.41
C CYS A 505 -4.58 8.11 -5.83
N ASP A 506 -5.87 8.28 -6.05
CA ASP A 506 -6.54 8.26 -7.35
C ASP A 506 -7.25 9.59 -7.62
N GLN A 507 -6.67 10.70 -7.14
CA GLN A 507 -7.19 12.07 -7.33
C GLN A 507 -7.39 12.43 -8.81
N GLU A 508 -6.56 11.85 -9.67
CA GLU A 508 -6.55 12.12 -11.11
C GLU A 508 -7.51 11.21 -11.89
N GLU A 509 -8.04 10.15 -11.26
CA GLU A 509 -8.98 9.24 -11.92
C GLU A 509 -10.33 9.94 -12.12
N ILE A 510 -10.89 9.76 -13.33
CA ILE A 510 -12.22 10.23 -13.67
C ILE A 510 -13.17 9.04 -13.55
N TYR A 511 -14.31 9.26 -12.89
CA TYR A 511 -15.38 8.26 -12.85
C TYR A 511 -15.80 7.88 -14.28
N GLN A 512 -15.68 6.59 -14.63
CA GLN A 512 -15.77 6.12 -16.03
C GLN A 512 -17.00 6.64 -16.80
N PRO A 513 -18.22 6.67 -16.21
CA PRO A 513 -19.40 7.23 -16.89
C PRO A 513 -19.28 8.70 -17.30
N ASP A 514 -18.44 9.49 -16.63
CA ASP A 514 -18.21 10.90 -16.95
C ASP A 514 -17.21 11.08 -18.11
N MET A 515 -16.40 10.06 -18.43
CA MET A 515 -15.42 10.15 -19.52
C MET A 515 -16.07 10.39 -20.89
N VAL A 516 -17.33 10.00 -21.08
CA VAL A 516 -18.09 10.20 -22.34
C VAL A 516 -18.26 11.70 -22.66
N ILE A 517 -18.23 12.56 -21.65
CA ILE A 517 -18.39 14.02 -21.79
C ILE A 517 -17.11 14.66 -22.38
N LEU A 518 -15.94 14.06 -22.14
CA LEU A 518 -14.62 14.66 -22.45
C LEU A 518 -14.32 14.79 -23.97
N PRO A 519 -14.55 13.78 -24.83
CA PRO A 519 -14.26 13.88 -26.26
C PRO A 519 -15.21 14.81 -27.04
N CYS A 520 -16.45 14.98 -26.55
CA CYS A 520 -17.43 15.88 -27.14
C CYS A 520 -17.07 17.34 -26.92
N LEU A 521 -16.61 17.70 -25.72
CA LEU A 521 -16.14 19.05 -25.39
C LEU A 521 -14.85 19.41 -26.14
N ILE A 522 -13.87 18.49 -26.25
CA ILE A 522 -12.61 18.75 -26.97
C ILE A 522 -12.86 19.06 -28.47
N LYS A 523 -13.93 18.52 -29.08
CA LYS A 523 -14.34 18.87 -30.44
C LYS A 523 -14.94 20.27 -30.53
N GLU A 524 -15.64 20.74 -29.51
CA GLU A 524 -16.20 22.10 -29.45
C GLU A 524 -15.12 23.16 -29.19
N VAL A 525 -14.07 22.84 -28.44
CA VAL A 525 -12.89 23.74 -28.25
C VAL A 525 -12.13 24.01 -29.56
N LYS A 526 -12.22 23.13 -30.57
CA LYS A 526 -11.61 23.35 -31.90
C LYS A 526 -12.42 24.27 -32.82
N CYS A 527 -13.63 24.71 -32.42
CA CYS A 527 -14.39 25.70 -33.17
C CYS A 527 -13.87 27.11 -32.90
N LYS A 528 -13.54 27.84 -33.98
CA LYS A 528 -12.94 29.19 -33.97
C LYS A 528 -13.70 30.26 -33.16
N SER A 529 -14.92 29.99 -32.71
CA SER A 529 -15.69 30.84 -31.80
C SER A 529 -15.17 30.82 -30.36
N PHE A 530 -14.47 29.76 -29.94
CA PHE A 530 -13.90 29.65 -28.59
C PHE A 530 -12.59 30.44 -28.42
N GLN A 531 -11.82 30.66 -29.49
CA GLN A 531 -10.58 31.44 -29.46
C GLN A 531 -10.79 32.97 -29.48
N ALA A 532 -11.94 33.44 -29.94
CA ALA A 532 -12.18 34.87 -30.18
C ALA A 532 -12.76 35.63 -28.97
N PHE A 533 -13.17 34.94 -27.91
CA PHE A 533 -13.71 35.56 -26.69
C PHE A 533 -12.72 35.52 -25.51
N MET A 534 -11.54 34.92 -25.68
CA MET A 534 -10.51 34.79 -24.65
C MET A 534 -9.54 35.99 -24.58
N VAL A 535 -10.02 37.19 -24.93
CA VAL A 535 -9.32 38.44 -24.65
C VAL A 535 -10.37 39.46 -24.22
N ASP A 536 -10.95 39.27 -23.05
CA ASP A 536 -11.28 40.38 -22.18
C ASP A 536 -11.19 39.89 -20.73
N LYS A 537 -10.38 40.63 -19.98
CA LYS A 537 -10.07 40.42 -18.56
C LYS A 537 -11.35 40.21 -17.75
N GLU A 538 -11.41 39.10 -17.01
CA GLU A 538 -12.12 38.88 -15.72
C GLU A 538 -12.42 37.38 -15.48
N TRP A 539 -11.48 36.47 -15.77
CA TRP A 539 -11.65 35.04 -15.39
C TRP A 539 -10.41 34.40 -14.75
N GLU A 540 -9.36 35.16 -14.44
CA GLU A 540 -8.23 34.62 -13.66
C GLU A 540 -8.50 34.58 -12.14
N ASP A 541 -9.42 35.41 -11.61
CA ASP A 541 -9.78 35.40 -10.18
C ASP A 541 -10.91 34.41 -9.82
N VAL A 542 -11.68 33.90 -10.80
CA VAL A 542 -12.83 32.99 -10.53
C VAL A 542 -12.44 31.51 -10.63
N THR A 543 -11.31 31.17 -11.27
CA THR A 543 -10.86 29.78 -11.36
C THR A 543 -10.10 29.30 -10.12
N GLU A 544 -9.53 30.20 -9.30
CA GLU A 544 -8.93 29.81 -8.03
C GLU A 544 -9.98 29.41 -6.97
N ASP A 545 -11.18 30.02 -6.99
CA ASP A 545 -12.28 29.69 -6.07
C ASP A 545 -13.15 28.49 -6.50
N MET A 546 -12.96 27.96 -7.72
CA MET A 546 -13.68 26.78 -8.23
C MET A 546 -12.91 25.45 -8.08
N HIS A 547 -11.72 25.48 -7.48
CA HIS A 547 -11.05 24.27 -7.00
C HIS A 547 -11.72 23.78 -5.71
N LEU A 548 -12.89 23.15 -5.85
CA LEU A 548 -13.31 22.19 -4.82
C LEU A 548 -12.13 21.23 -4.61
N LYS A 549 -11.77 20.98 -3.35
CA LYS A 549 -10.62 20.15 -2.93
C LYS A 549 -10.84 18.68 -3.30
N ASP A 550 -10.88 18.40 -4.60
CA ASP A 550 -11.00 17.07 -5.17
C ASP A 550 -9.74 16.32 -4.72
N GLY A 551 -9.97 15.18 -4.10
CA GLY A 551 -8.90 14.32 -3.62
C GLY A 551 -9.29 12.87 -3.84
N GLY A 552 -8.56 11.93 -3.25
CA GLY A 552 -8.77 10.51 -3.57
C GLY A 552 -10.08 9.98 -2.99
N ARG A 553 -10.49 8.81 -3.48
CA ARG A 553 -11.66 8.08 -2.93
C ARG A 553 -11.45 7.78 -1.46
N THR A 554 -12.54 7.87 -0.70
CA THR A 554 -12.66 7.31 0.64
C THR A 554 -13.31 5.93 0.54
N ALA A 555 -13.30 5.15 1.63
CA ALA A 555 -14.02 3.86 1.67
C ALA A 555 -15.52 4.03 1.38
N LEU A 556 -16.12 5.16 1.81
CA LEU A 556 -17.52 5.47 1.56
C LEU A 556 -17.79 5.68 0.06
N HIS A 557 -16.89 6.36 -0.68
CA HIS A 557 -17.00 6.47 -2.13
C HIS A 557 -17.00 5.09 -2.81
N ILE A 558 -16.09 4.20 -2.39
CA ILE A 558 -15.97 2.86 -2.97
C ILE A 558 -17.25 2.04 -2.71
N ALA A 559 -17.79 2.08 -1.49
CA ALA A 559 -19.03 1.39 -1.16
C ALA A 559 -20.22 1.90 -1.99
N CYS A 560 -20.31 3.23 -2.18
CA CYS A 560 -21.36 3.86 -3.00
C CYS A 560 -21.22 3.56 -4.50
N GLN A 561 -19.99 3.35 -4.99
CA GLN A 561 -19.69 3.09 -6.40
C GLN A 561 -20.13 1.68 -6.86
N ARG A 562 -20.33 0.74 -5.93
CA ARG A 562 -20.61 -0.67 -6.25
C ARG A 562 -21.80 -0.81 -7.20
N ASP A 563 -21.60 -1.61 -8.24
CA ASP A 563 -22.56 -1.86 -9.34
C ASP A 563 -23.44 -3.10 -9.10
N GLY A 564 -23.27 -3.76 -7.95
CA GLY A 564 -24.05 -4.90 -7.52
C GLY A 564 -23.96 -5.15 -6.03
N ASP A 565 -24.71 -6.15 -5.56
CA ASP A 565 -24.77 -6.53 -4.15
C ASP A 565 -25.16 -5.35 -3.22
N TYR A 566 -26.23 -4.64 -3.64
CA TYR A 566 -26.65 -3.39 -3.01
C TYR A 566 -26.98 -3.53 -1.52
N SER A 567 -27.54 -4.66 -1.09
CA SER A 567 -27.88 -4.87 0.33
C SER A 567 -26.64 -4.95 1.23
N ASN A 568 -25.58 -5.65 0.80
CA ASN A 568 -24.33 -5.66 1.56
C ASN A 568 -23.55 -4.34 1.40
N ALA A 569 -23.61 -3.71 0.22
CA ALA A 569 -23.04 -2.37 0.02
C ALA A 569 -23.70 -1.33 0.95
N CYS A 570 -25.03 -1.38 1.09
CA CYS A 570 -25.81 -0.55 2.00
C CYS A 570 -25.38 -0.79 3.45
N LYS A 571 -25.19 -2.05 3.86
CA LYS A 571 -24.66 -2.38 5.19
C LYS A 571 -23.24 -1.83 5.43
N VAL A 572 -22.37 -1.87 4.42
CA VAL A 572 -21.04 -1.23 4.49
C VAL A 572 -21.17 0.29 4.64
N VAL A 573 -22.08 0.92 3.90
CA VAL A 573 -22.38 2.37 4.01
C VAL A 573 -22.89 2.72 5.41
N GLU A 574 -23.84 1.96 5.96
CA GLU A 574 -24.36 2.13 7.33
C GLU A 574 -23.22 2.03 8.38
N LEU A 575 -22.34 1.03 8.24
CA LEU A 575 -21.19 0.85 9.13
C LEU A 575 -20.22 2.05 9.05
N LEU A 576 -19.92 2.55 7.85
CA LEU A 576 -19.02 3.70 7.68
C LEU A 576 -19.63 4.99 8.26
N LEU A 577 -20.92 5.24 8.01
CA LEU A 577 -21.62 6.42 8.51
C LEU A 577 -21.77 6.41 10.03
N SER A 578 -22.07 5.24 10.62
CA SER A 578 -22.14 5.09 12.09
C SER A 578 -20.81 5.34 12.80
N HIS A 579 -19.68 5.19 12.10
CA HIS A 579 -18.34 5.50 12.58
C HIS A 579 -17.85 6.92 12.18
N GLY A 580 -18.74 7.76 11.64
CA GLY A 580 -18.45 9.18 11.39
C GLY A 580 -17.79 9.50 10.06
N ALA A 581 -17.90 8.63 9.04
CA ALA A 581 -17.42 8.93 7.70
C ALA A 581 -18.13 10.16 7.09
N SER A 582 -17.36 11.07 6.49
CA SER A 582 -17.89 12.31 5.90
C SER A 582 -18.61 12.07 4.57
N THR A 583 -19.78 12.71 4.43
CA THR A 583 -20.60 12.71 3.22
C THR A 583 -20.24 13.81 2.23
N ASP A 584 -19.32 14.70 2.58
CA ASP A 584 -19.10 15.97 1.87
C ASP A 584 -17.79 15.96 1.07
N LEU A 585 -16.94 14.96 1.29
CA LEU A 585 -15.69 14.80 0.58
C LEU A 585 -15.96 14.44 -0.89
N LEU A 586 -15.20 15.04 -1.80
CA LEU A 586 -15.38 14.83 -3.23
C LEU A 586 -14.26 14.00 -3.86
N TRP A 587 -14.64 13.12 -4.77
CA TRP A 587 -13.73 12.44 -5.71
C TRP A 587 -14.28 12.48 -7.13
N SER A 588 -13.45 12.87 -8.10
CA SER A 588 -13.88 13.11 -9.49
C SER A 588 -15.03 14.11 -9.60
N GLY A 589 -15.19 15.00 -8.61
CA GLY A 589 -16.31 15.93 -8.48
C GLY A 589 -17.61 15.31 -7.96
N HIS A 590 -17.63 14.03 -7.58
CA HIS A 590 -18.77 13.38 -6.94
C HIS A 590 -18.64 13.38 -5.43
N SER A 591 -19.77 13.56 -4.74
CA SER A 591 -19.91 13.19 -3.33
C SER A 591 -20.34 11.73 -3.23
N PRO A 592 -20.23 11.08 -2.06
CA PRO A 592 -20.79 9.75 -1.83
C PRO A 592 -22.26 9.64 -2.24
N LEU A 593 -23.07 10.65 -1.92
CA LEU A 593 -24.48 10.71 -2.31
C LEU A 593 -24.66 10.71 -3.82
N SER A 594 -23.94 11.59 -4.54
CA SER A 594 -24.09 11.66 -6.00
C SER A 594 -23.51 10.45 -6.72
N LEU A 595 -22.51 9.80 -6.13
CA LEU A 595 -21.94 8.55 -6.64
C LEU A 595 -22.89 7.36 -6.45
N ALA A 596 -23.57 7.26 -5.29
CA ALA A 596 -24.62 6.27 -5.05
C ALA A 596 -25.82 6.47 -6.01
N ILE A 597 -26.18 7.72 -6.28
CA ILE A 597 -27.18 8.04 -7.31
C ILE A 597 -26.69 7.60 -8.68
N ALA A 598 -25.42 7.83 -9.03
CA ALA A 598 -24.86 7.49 -10.34
C ALA A 598 -24.71 5.97 -10.58
N SER A 599 -24.38 5.21 -9.52
CA SER A 599 -24.33 3.74 -9.56
C SER A 599 -25.73 3.12 -9.58
N GLY A 600 -26.73 3.82 -9.04
CA GLY A 600 -28.12 3.38 -8.99
C GLY A 600 -28.46 2.56 -7.75
N ASN A 601 -27.68 2.71 -6.67
CA ASN A 601 -27.90 2.08 -5.37
C ASN A 601 -28.88 2.92 -4.53
N ASP A 602 -30.18 2.68 -4.66
CA ASP A 602 -31.20 3.47 -3.96
C ASP A 602 -31.26 3.20 -2.44
N GLU A 603 -30.87 2.02 -1.99
CA GLU A 603 -30.74 1.70 -0.56
C GLU A 603 -29.63 2.53 0.10
N ALA A 604 -28.45 2.64 -0.54
CA ALA A 604 -27.39 3.49 -0.03
C ALA A 604 -27.75 4.98 -0.06
N VAL A 605 -28.49 5.45 -1.07
CA VAL A 605 -28.98 6.84 -1.11
C VAL A 605 -29.86 7.13 0.10
N GLU A 606 -30.77 6.21 0.44
CA GLU A 606 -31.66 6.35 1.59
C GLU A 606 -30.86 6.49 2.90
N GLU A 607 -29.87 5.63 3.11
CA GLU A 607 -29.03 5.66 4.32
C GLU A 607 -28.13 6.90 4.41
N ILE A 608 -27.56 7.35 3.28
CA ILE A 608 -26.74 8.56 3.24
C ILE A 608 -27.57 9.81 3.57
N LEU A 609 -28.80 9.90 3.08
CA LEU A 609 -29.72 11.00 3.41
C LEU A 609 -30.16 10.94 4.88
N LYS A 610 -30.43 9.75 5.43
CA LYS A 610 -30.73 9.57 6.87
C LYS A 610 -29.57 10.03 7.76
N ALA A 611 -28.33 9.84 7.30
CA ALA A 611 -27.13 10.30 8.00
C ALA A 611 -26.90 11.82 7.91
N GLY A 612 -27.74 12.56 7.18
CA GLY A 612 -27.71 14.03 7.11
C GLY A 612 -26.87 14.61 5.97
N ALA A 613 -26.60 13.84 4.91
CA ALA A 613 -25.91 14.36 3.74
C ALA A 613 -26.70 15.51 3.07
N ASP A 614 -26.00 16.58 2.68
CA ASP A 614 -26.62 17.72 1.99
C ASP A 614 -26.83 17.41 0.49
N PRO A 615 -28.08 17.30 -0.01
CA PRO A 615 -28.34 17.12 -1.43
C PRO A 615 -27.99 18.35 -2.29
N ASN A 616 -27.79 19.51 -1.65
CA ASN A 616 -27.44 20.79 -2.27
C ASN A 616 -25.94 21.08 -2.25
N LEU A 617 -25.12 20.11 -1.82
CA LEU A 617 -23.67 20.23 -1.87
C LEU A 617 -23.23 20.52 -3.33
N PRO A 618 -22.52 21.63 -3.59
CA PRO A 618 -22.04 21.93 -4.93
C PRO A 618 -21.02 20.87 -5.35
N LEU A 619 -21.30 20.20 -6.47
CA LEU A 619 -20.45 19.15 -7.00
C LEU A 619 -19.50 19.70 -8.07
N GLY A 620 -18.55 18.88 -8.49
CA GLY A 620 -17.67 19.24 -9.59
C GLY A 620 -18.45 19.57 -10.87
N TRP A 621 -17.88 20.40 -11.73
CA TRP A 621 -18.55 20.93 -12.93
C TRP A 621 -19.12 19.85 -13.88
N ARG A 622 -18.57 18.63 -13.85
CA ARG A 622 -19.07 17.48 -14.64
C ARG A 622 -20.36 16.88 -14.10
N VAL A 623 -20.66 17.08 -12.82
CA VAL A 623 -21.79 16.47 -12.11
C VAL A 623 -22.83 17.53 -11.73
N GLY A 624 -22.41 18.70 -11.25
CA GLY A 624 -23.26 19.85 -10.91
C GLY A 624 -23.92 19.76 -9.53
N SER A 625 -24.93 18.90 -9.36
CA SER A 625 -25.68 18.69 -8.11
C SER A 625 -26.20 17.25 -8.01
N ALA A 626 -26.73 16.83 -6.85
CA ALA A 626 -27.34 15.50 -6.71
C ALA A 626 -28.52 15.29 -7.69
N LEU A 627 -29.34 16.33 -7.92
CA LEU A 627 -30.43 16.32 -8.90
C LEU A 627 -29.90 16.25 -10.35
N CYS A 628 -28.78 16.89 -10.65
CA CYS A 628 -28.11 16.75 -11.94
C CYS A 628 -27.60 15.32 -12.16
N ALA A 629 -27.02 14.69 -11.13
CA ALA A 629 -26.58 13.30 -11.20
C ALA A 629 -27.76 12.36 -11.49
N LEU A 630 -28.90 12.53 -10.81
CA LEU A 630 -30.11 11.75 -11.05
C LEU A 630 -30.65 11.90 -12.48
N ALA A 631 -30.61 13.13 -13.00
CA ALA A 631 -31.10 13.47 -14.32
C ALA A 631 -30.10 13.18 -15.46
N ASN A 632 -28.86 12.84 -15.13
CA ASN A 632 -27.82 12.53 -16.09
C ASN A 632 -28.22 11.29 -16.90
N PHE A 633 -28.15 11.41 -18.23
CA PHE A 633 -28.56 10.36 -19.14
C PHE A 633 -27.52 9.23 -19.23
N ASN A 634 -26.24 9.57 -19.01
CA ASN A 634 -25.12 8.62 -19.14
C ASN A 634 -25.06 7.58 -18.02
N TYR A 635 -25.68 7.87 -16.87
CA TYR A 635 -25.73 6.94 -15.75
C TYR A 635 -26.81 5.87 -16.01
N ARG A 636 -26.38 4.62 -16.11
CA ARG A 636 -27.25 3.45 -16.35
C ARG A 636 -27.87 2.98 -15.04
N LEU A 637 -28.80 3.78 -14.52
CA LEU A 637 -29.48 3.50 -13.25
C LEU A 637 -30.38 2.26 -13.37
N GLY A 638 -30.02 1.19 -12.68
CA GLY A 638 -30.85 -0.01 -12.51
C GLY A 638 -32.03 0.19 -11.55
N GLY A 639 -31.89 1.12 -10.59
CA GLY A 639 -32.88 1.43 -9.55
C GLY A 639 -34.03 2.35 -9.97
N ASN A 640 -34.97 2.56 -9.04
CA ASN A 640 -36.15 3.38 -9.27
C ASN A 640 -35.83 4.88 -9.14
N ARG A 641 -35.49 5.54 -10.26
CA ARG A 641 -35.20 6.99 -10.31
C ARG A 641 -36.29 7.87 -9.69
N ILE A 642 -37.55 7.42 -9.70
CA ILE A 642 -38.67 8.16 -9.11
C ILE A 642 -38.58 8.13 -7.59
N LYS A 643 -38.33 6.94 -7.00
CA LYS A 643 -38.10 6.80 -5.55
C LYS A 643 -36.96 7.71 -5.10
N VAL A 644 -35.86 7.75 -5.83
CA VAL A 644 -34.71 8.64 -5.52
C VAL A 644 -35.08 10.12 -5.64
N LEU A 645 -35.89 10.51 -6.63
CA LEU A 645 -36.37 11.88 -6.76
C LEU A 645 -37.23 12.28 -5.55
N ASP A 646 -38.13 11.40 -5.11
CA ASP A 646 -38.98 11.63 -3.95
C ASP A 646 -38.14 11.74 -2.67
N MET A 647 -37.16 10.85 -2.46
CA MET A 647 -36.22 10.93 -1.33
C MET A 647 -35.42 12.23 -1.31
N LEU A 648 -34.92 12.69 -2.46
CA LEU A 648 -34.21 13.97 -2.55
C LEU A 648 -35.14 15.16 -2.28
N ALA A 649 -36.39 15.10 -2.74
CA ALA A 649 -37.37 16.15 -2.48
C ALA A 649 -37.75 16.21 -0.99
N GLU A 650 -37.84 15.06 -0.31
CA GLU A 650 -38.05 14.98 1.15
C GLU A 650 -36.84 15.52 1.94
N ALA A 651 -35.64 15.40 1.40
CA ALA A 651 -34.40 15.95 1.96
C ALA A 651 -34.13 17.42 1.55
N ASP A 652 -35.15 18.16 1.08
CA ASP A 652 -35.06 19.58 0.68
C ASP A 652 -34.05 19.87 -0.45
N ALA A 653 -33.94 18.97 -1.44
CA ALA A 653 -33.14 19.23 -2.63
C ALA A 653 -33.68 20.42 -3.46
N ASN A 654 -32.83 21.42 -3.66
CA ASN A 654 -33.14 22.66 -4.33
C ASN A 654 -33.03 22.54 -5.85
N ILE A 655 -34.15 22.29 -6.51
CA ILE A 655 -34.24 22.25 -7.98
C ILE A 655 -33.93 23.61 -8.66
N LEU A 656 -34.01 24.72 -7.92
CA LEU A 656 -33.65 26.07 -8.38
C LEU A 656 -32.15 26.36 -8.23
N MET A 657 -31.37 25.43 -7.66
CA MET A 657 -29.92 25.56 -7.54
C MET A 657 -29.29 25.80 -8.91
N GLN A 658 -28.48 26.86 -8.97
CA GLN A 658 -27.78 27.25 -10.17
C GLN A 658 -26.58 26.34 -10.41
N VAL A 659 -26.53 25.74 -11.60
CA VAL A 659 -25.47 24.80 -12.00
C VAL A 659 -24.84 25.22 -13.34
N PRO A 660 -23.55 24.96 -13.55
CA PRO A 660 -22.90 25.26 -14.83
C PRO A 660 -23.44 24.34 -15.94
N VAL A 661 -23.86 24.93 -17.06
CA VAL A 661 -24.40 24.23 -18.24
C VAL A 661 -23.82 24.87 -19.52
N GLY A 662 -22.81 24.23 -20.11
CA GLY A 662 -22.11 24.78 -21.28
C GLY A 662 -21.41 26.09 -20.95
N GLU A 663 -21.69 27.16 -21.73
CA GLU A 663 -21.17 28.51 -21.51
C GLU A 663 -22.00 29.35 -20.51
N GLY A 664 -23.04 28.79 -19.88
CA GLY A 664 -23.96 29.53 -19.02
C GLY A 664 -24.29 28.83 -17.70
N VAL A 665 -25.18 29.46 -16.93
CA VAL A 665 -25.69 28.95 -15.65
C VAL A 665 -27.16 28.61 -15.81
N GLY A 666 -27.53 27.37 -15.50
CA GLY A 666 -28.89 26.84 -15.65
C GLY A 666 -29.35 26.05 -14.42
N THR A 667 -30.44 25.30 -14.59
CA THR A 667 -30.98 24.39 -13.55
C THR A 667 -30.59 22.94 -13.82
N ALA A 668 -30.88 22.03 -12.88
CA ALA A 668 -30.67 20.59 -13.07
C ALA A 668 -31.38 20.03 -14.33
N ILE A 669 -32.52 20.62 -14.72
CA ILE A 669 -33.24 20.25 -15.95
C ILE A 669 -32.44 20.69 -17.18
N ASP A 670 -31.87 21.89 -17.18
CA ASP A 670 -31.02 22.35 -18.29
C ASP A 670 -29.78 21.48 -18.43
N PHE A 671 -29.16 21.10 -17.31
CA PHE A 671 -28.03 20.18 -17.27
C PHE A 671 -28.39 18.83 -17.89
N ALA A 672 -29.55 18.27 -17.55
CA ALA A 672 -30.01 17.00 -18.09
C ALA A 672 -30.19 17.05 -19.62
N TYR A 673 -30.82 18.12 -20.14
CA TYR A 673 -30.98 18.30 -21.58
C TYR A 673 -29.63 18.50 -22.29
N HIS A 674 -28.69 19.20 -21.66
CA HIS A 674 -27.35 19.39 -22.18
C HIS A 674 -26.59 18.05 -22.24
N SER A 675 -26.58 17.28 -21.15
CA SER A 675 -25.98 15.92 -21.12
C SER A 675 -26.57 15.02 -22.20
N PHE A 676 -27.90 15.03 -22.39
CA PHE A 676 -28.56 14.28 -23.47
C PHE A 676 -28.12 14.71 -24.87
N GLN A 677 -27.85 16.00 -25.10
CA GLN A 677 -27.41 16.50 -26.40
C GLN A 677 -25.98 16.10 -26.75
N LEU A 678 -25.13 15.87 -25.74
CA LEU A 678 -23.75 15.41 -25.92
C LEU A 678 -23.67 13.94 -26.37
N ASP A 679 -24.69 13.13 -26.07
CA ASP A 679 -24.78 11.75 -26.55
C ASP A 679 -25.25 11.73 -28.02
N VAL A 680 -24.29 11.56 -28.94
CA VAL A 680 -24.54 11.54 -30.38
C VAL A 680 -25.49 10.40 -30.79
N ARG A 681 -25.45 9.25 -30.11
CA ARG A 681 -26.26 8.07 -30.47
C ARG A 681 -27.73 8.33 -30.18
N PHE A 682 -28.06 8.90 -29.03
CA PHE A 682 -29.45 9.15 -28.67
C PHE A 682 -29.99 10.48 -29.21
N ALA A 683 -29.16 11.53 -29.27
CA ALA A 683 -29.61 12.83 -29.73
C ALA A 683 -29.83 12.91 -31.24
N ARG A 684 -29.01 12.21 -32.05
CA ARG A 684 -29.06 12.30 -33.53
C ARG A 684 -29.78 11.16 -34.22
N THR A 685 -30.17 10.11 -33.48
CA THR A 685 -30.88 8.97 -34.06
C THR A 685 -32.39 9.15 -33.91
N PRO A 686 -33.18 9.02 -35.00
CA PRO A 686 -34.63 9.08 -34.92
C PRO A 686 -35.20 8.02 -33.97
N PHE A 687 -36.22 8.35 -33.18
CA PHE A 687 -36.77 7.44 -32.14
C PHE A 687 -37.18 6.05 -32.66
N HIS A 688 -37.62 5.96 -33.91
CA HIS A 688 -38.02 4.70 -34.56
C HIS A 688 -36.85 3.86 -35.07
N ALA A 689 -35.62 4.38 -35.06
CA ALA A 689 -34.40 3.65 -35.42
C ALA A 689 -33.69 3.06 -34.18
N LEU A 690 -34.12 3.41 -32.97
CA LEU A 690 -33.60 2.86 -31.71
C LEU A 690 -34.19 1.47 -31.41
N ASN A 691 -33.46 0.63 -30.68
CA ASN A 691 -33.93 -0.66 -30.21
C ASN A 691 -34.99 -0.53 -29.09
N MET A 692 -35.66 -1.64 -28.71
CA MET A 692 -36.73 -1.58 -27.71
C MET A 692 -36.26 -1.11 -26.33
N GLN A 693 -35.06 -1.52 -25.90
CA GLN A 693 -34.48 -1.15 -24.60
C GLN A 693 -34.13 0.34 -24.56
N GLU A 694 -33.47 0.86 -25.60
CA GLU A 694 -33.12 2.27 -25.79
C GLU A 694 -34.37 3.17 -25.76
N ARG A 695 -35.45 2.75 -26.44
CA ARG A 695 -36.72 3.47 -26.40
C ARG A 695 -37.32 3.50 -24.99
N ALA A 696 -37.22 2.39 -24.25
CA ALA A 696 -37.70 2.33 -22.88
C ALA A 696 -36.91 3.27 -21.95
N ILE A 697 -35.59 3.34 -22.11
CA ILE A 697 -34.71 4.27 -21.38
C ILE A 697 -35.12 5.72 -21.63
N ILE A 698 -35.26 6.13 -22.89
CA ILE A 698 -35.70 7.50 -23.24
C ILE A 698 -37.07 7.80 -22.63
N LYS A 699 -38.02 6.86 -22.71
CA LYS A 699 -39.37 7.06 -22.15
C LYS A 699 -39.31 7.29 -20.65
N LYS A 700 -38.57 6.47 -19.91
CA LYS A 700 -38.36 6.61 -18.46
C LYS A 700 -37.67 7.93 -18.11
N TRP A 701 -36.62 8.30 -18.84
CA TRP A 701 -35.90 9.55 -18.63
C TRP A 701 -36.78 10.79 -18.89
N ARG A 702 -37.58 10.78 -19.97
CA ARG A 702 -38.55 11.87 -20.23
C ARG A 702 -39.60 11.97 -19.14
N HIS A 703 -40.07 10.84 -18.63
CA HIS A 703 -41.03 10.82 -17.53
C HIS A 703 -40.43 11.44 -16.25
N LEU A 704 -39.17 11.11 -15.92
CA LEU A 704 -38.43 11.75 -14.83
C LEU A 704 -38.35 13.27 -15.01
N LEU A 705 -37.99 13.76 -16.21
CA LEU A 705 -37.94 15.20 -16.47
C LEU A 705 -39.29 15.90 -16.34
N THR A 706 -40.39 15.23 -16.65
CA THR A 706 -41.74 15.77 -16.39
C THR A 706 -41.94 15.97 -14.89
N LEU A 707 -41.62 14.97 -14.06
CA LEU A 707 -41.73 15.09 -12.60
C LEU A 707 -40.81 16.19 -12.04
N MET A 708 -39.57 16.30 -12.53
CA MET A 708 -38.66 17.39 -12.15
C MET A 708 -39.19 18.76 -12.56
N ALA A 709 -39.83 18.88 -13.73
CA ALA A 709 -40.45 20.14 -14.15
C ALA A 709 -41.64 20.51 -13.26
N ASP A 710 -42.39 19.53 -12.75
CA ASP A 710 -43.47 19.74 -11.80
C ASP A 710 -42.92 20.25 -10.45
N LEU A 711 -41.83 19.65 -9.97
CA LEU A 711 -41.10 20.11 -8.77
C LEU A 711 -40.55 21.53 -8.94
N LEU A 712 -39.97 21.85 -10.11
CA LEU A 712 -39.49 23.19 -10.43
C LEU A 712 -40.62 24.23 -10.34
N ARG A 713 -41.80 23.93 -10.90
CA ARG A 713 -42.96 24.83 -10.83
C ARG A 713 -43.43 25.06 -9.40
N LYS A 714 -43.56 23.98 -8.61
CA LYS A 714 -43.97 24.07 -7.19
C LYS A 714 -42.97 24.91 -6.38
N SER A 715 -41.68 24.68 -6.59
CA SER A 715 -40.60 25.39 -5.89
C SER A 715 -40.56 26.87 -6.28
N ALA A 716 -40.68 27.19 -7.57
CA ALA A 716 -40.75 28.57 -8.04
C ALA A 716 -41.97 29.32 -7.47
N ALA A 717 -43.14 28.68 -7.44
CA ALA A 717 -44.36 29.26 -6.86
C ALA A 717 -44.29 29.44 -5.33
N LEU A 718 -43.49 28.63 -4.63
CA LEU A 718 -43.21 28.80 -3.21
C LEU A 718 -42.27 29.97 -2.97
N GLU A 719 -41.20 30.08 -3.77
CA GLU A 719 -40.22 31.16 -3.66
C GLU A 719 -40.82 32.53 -3.99
N GLU A 720 -41.69 32.59 -5.01
CA GLU A 720 -42.51 33.77 -5.32
C GLU A 720 -43.41 34.18 -4.14
N ARG A 721 -43.97 33.21 -3.40
CA ARG A 721 -44.77 33.51 -2.21
C ARG A 721 -43.92 34.04 -1.05
N LYS A 722 -42.76 33.42 -0.78
CA LYS A 722 -41.83 33.89 0.25
C LYS A 722 -41.33 35.31 -0.04
N THR A 723 -40.99 35.62 -1.29
CA THR A 723 -40.59 36.98 -1.69
C THR A 723 -41.74 37.98 -1.51
N LEU A 724 -42.98 37.62 -1.87
CA LEU A 724 -44.15 38.46 -1.62
C LEU A 724 -44.40 38.71 -0.13
N GLU A 725 -44.24 37.70 0.72
CA GLU A 725 -44.38 37.83 2.18
C GLU A 725 -43.26 38.70 2.78
N LEU A 726 -42.02 38.54 2.31
CA LEU A 726 -40.88 39.36 2.71
C LEU A 726 -41.09 40.84 2.30
N GLU A 727 -41.55 41.08 1.08
CA GLU A 727 -41.89 42.42 0.58
C GLU A 727 -43.04 43.06 1.37
N GLN A 728 -44.05 42.28 1.76
CA GLN A 728 -45.14 42.75 2.62
C GLN A 728 -44.68 43.06 4.04
N SER A 729 -43.69 42.32 4.55
CA SER A 729 -43.08 42.58 5.87
C SER A 729 -42.19 43.82 5.90
N LEU A 730 -41.71 44.28 4.73
CA LEU A 730 -40.80 45.41 4.56
C LEU A 730 -41.50 46.75 4.23
N GLN A 731 -42.82 46.88 4.43
CA GLN A 731 -43.49 48.15 4.12
C GLN A 731 -42.88 49.33 4.91
N PRO A 732 -42.42 50.40 4.22
CA PRO A 732 -41.75 51.52 4.84
C PRO A 732 -42.76 52.48 5.49
N THR A 733 -42.63 52.68 6.80
CA THR A 733 -43.15 53.87 7.47
C THR A 733 -42.37 55.11 6.99
N ALA A 734 -42.76 55.71 5.86
CA ALA A 734 -42.72 57.16 5.64
C ALA A 734 -43.13 57.54 4.20
N LEU A 735 -44.12 58.44 4.15
CA LEU A 735 -44.60 59.27 3.04
C LEU A 735 -43.53 59.70 2.02
N LEU A 736 -43.61 59.24 0.77
CA LEU A 736 -43.16 59.96 -0.41
C LEU A 736 -44.15 59.78 -1.59
N LYS A 737 -44.40 60.88 -2.30
CA LYS A 737 -45.53 61.11 -3.23
C LYS A 737 -45.41 60.37 -4.59
N PRO A 738 -46.53 60.11 -5.28
CA PRO A 738 -46.57 59.31 -6.50
C PRO A 738 -46.41 60.18 -7.76
N ARG A 739 -45.26 60.13 -8.43
CA ARG A 739 -45.10 60.50 -9.86
C ARG A 739 -43.92 59.73 -10.47
N ASP A 740 -44.23 58.54 -10.98
CA ASP A 740 -43.69 57.92 -12.21
C ASP A 740 -44.12 56.45 -12.23
N CYS A 741 -45.42 56.20 -12.47
CA CYS A 741 -45.93 54.86 -12.75
C CYS A 741 -45.51 54.44 -14.17
N LYS A 742 -44.30 53.90 -14.31
CA LYS A 742 -44.07 52.82 -15.28
C LYS A 742 -44.33 51.51 -14.54
N SER A 743 -45.31 50.76 -15.01
CA SER A 743 -45.69 49.42 -14.57
C SER A 743 -44.50 48.63 -14.03
N PHE A 744 -44.49 48.32 -12.74
CA PHE A 744 -43.69 47.23 -12.18
C PHE A 744 -44.20 45.92 -12.79
N LEU A 745 -43.77 45.62 -14.02
CA LEU A 745 -43.88 44.29 -14.61
C LEU A 745 -42.98 43.39 -13.76
N ARG A 746 -43.58 42.75 -12.75
CA ARG A 746 -42.97 41.73 -11.89
C ARG A 746 -42.30 40.68 -12.78
N LEU A 747 -40.98 40.62 -12.75
CA LEU A 747 -40.19 39.61 -13.47
C LEU A 747 -40.03 38.38 -12.56
N PRO A 748 -40.27 37.15 -13.04
CA PRO A 748 -40.07 35.95 -12.23
C PRO A 748 -38.60 35.73 -11.89
N VAL A 749 -38.35 35.14 -10.72
CA VAL A 749 -37.02 34.86 -10.13
C VAL A 749 -36.15 34.00 -11.07
N LEU A 750 -36.77 33.14 -11.89
CA LEU A 750 -36.15 32.40 -12.99
C LEU A 750 -37.10 32.36 -14.20
N LYS A 751 -36.59 32.65 -15.40
CA LYS A 751 -37.36 32.52 -16.65
C LYS A 751 -37.15 31.12 -17.22
N PHE A 752 -38.16 30.27 -17.10
CA PHE A 752 -38.13 28.90 -17.62
C PHE A 752 -39.40 28.55 -18.42
N CYS A 753 -39.31 27.52 -19.26
CA CYS A 753 -40.46 26.99 -19.98
C CYS A 753 -41.40 26.26 -19.03
N TYR A 754 -42.65 26.69 -18.95
CA TYR A 754 -43.63 26.15 -18.01
C TYR A 754 -43.90 24.65 -18.15
N HIS A 755 -43.82 24.12 -19.37
CA HIS A 755 -44.03 22.69 -19.61
C HIS A 755 -42.80 21.84 -19.30
N CYS A 756 -41.65 22.14 -19.91
CA CYS A 756 -40.46 21.26 -19.86
C CYS A 756 -39.35 21.74 -18.92
N GLY A 757 -39.54 22.85 -18.20
CA GLY A 757 -38.58 23.36 -17.22
C GLY A 757 -37.31 24.01 -17.78
N ARG A 758 -37.07 23.98 -19.10
CA ARG A 758 -35.85 24.55 -19.70
C ARG A 758 -35.80 26.07 -19.57
N SER A 759 -34.67 26.58 -19.10
CA SER A 759 -34.36 28.02 -18.99
C SER A 759 -33.24 28.45 -19.94
N VAL A 760 -32.24 27.60 -20.14
CA VAL A 760 -31.00 27.94 -20.86
C VAL A 760 -30.95 27.23 -22.22
N LEU A 761 -30.23 27.82 -23.19
CA LEU A 761 -30.12 27.33 -24.58
C LEU A 761 -31.45 27.24 -25.35
N VAL A 762 -32.51 27.94 -24.92
CA VAL A 762 -33.81 27.98 -25.58
C VAL A 762 -34.38 29.40 -25.70
N LYS A 763 -35.09 29.69 -26.80
CA LYS A 763 -35.84 30.95 -26.96
C LYS A 763 -37.20 30.83 -26.28
N LEU A 764 -37.40 31.62 -25.23
CA LEU A 764 -38.64 31.64 -24.45
C LEU A 764 -39.63 32.68 -25.01
N ALA A 765 -40.82 32.23 -25.37
CA ALA A 765 -41.95 33.07 -25.78
C ALA A 765 -42.92 33.24 -24.62
N ILE A 766 -43.33 34.48 -24.34
CA ILE A 766 -44.24 34.82 -23.24
C ILE A 766 -45.70 34.48 -23.59
N CYS A 767 -46.50 34.15 -22.58
CA CYS A 767 -47.94 34.01 -22.73
C CYS A 767 -48.59 35.36 -23.02
N GLY A 768 -49.29 35.49 -24.15
CA GLY A 768 -49.96 36.73 -24.54
C GLY A 768 -51.16 37.12 -23.67
N ARG A 769 -51.65 36.25 -22.77
CA ARG A 769 -52.78 36.53 -21.87
C ARG A 769 -52.31 37.01 -20.49
N CYS A 770 -51.64 36.14 -19.75
CA CYS A 770 -51.20 36.46 -18.38
C CYS A 770 -49.84 37.16 -18.30
N GLN A 771 -49.03 37.17 -19.37
CA GLN A 771 -47.67 37.75 -19.41
C GLN A 771 -46.70 37.29 -18.30
N ARG A 772 -47.01 36.22 -17.57
CA ARG A 772 -46.18 35.71 -16.46
C ARG A 772 -45.46 34.41 -16.78
N VAL A 773 -46.00 33.63 -17.72
CA VAL A 773 -45.53 32.28 -18.05
C VAL A 773 -44.82 32.26 -19.41
N TYR A 774 -43.77 31.46 -19.55
CA TYR A 774 -42.95 31.34 -20.76
C TYR A 774 -42.97 29.93 -21.37
N PHE A 775 -42.72 29.83 -22.68
CA PHE A 775 -42.70 28.56 -23.42
C PHE A 775 -41.54 28.51 -24.43
N CYS A 776 -40.84 27.37 -24.53
CA CYS A 776 -39.73 27.19 -25.48
C CYS A 776 -40.17 26.76 -26.89
N SER A 777 -41.40 26.26 -27.06
CA SER A 777 -41.91 25.77 -28.35
C SER A 777 -43.44 25.83 -28.44
N LYS A 778 -43.98 25.78 -29.66
CA LYS A 778 -45.44 25.68 -29.90
C LYS A 778 -46.04 24.43 -29.25
N SER A 779 -45.31 23.31 -29.27
CA SER A 779 -45.76 22.05 -28.64
C SER A 779 -45.85 22.20 -27.12
N CYS A 780 -44.81 22.75 -26.48
CA CYS A 780 -44.83 23.02 -25.04
C CYS A 780 -45.97 23.98 -24.66
N LYS A 781 -46.23 24.99 -25.49
CA LYS A 781 -47.36 25.92 -25.28
C LYS A 781 -48.72 25.21 -25.32
N MET A 782 -48.98 24.34 -26.30
CA MET A 782 -50.26 23.62 -26.38
C MET A 782 -50.43 22.65 -25.21
N LYS A 783 -49.41 21.83 -24.92
CA LYS A 783 -49.49 20.86 -23.82
C LYS A 783 -49.67 21.51 -22.46
N SER A 784 -48.88 22.53 -22.15
CA SER A 784 -49.07 23.28 -20.90
C SER A 784 -50.42 23.97 -20.83
N TRP A 785 -50.96 24.48 -21.94
CA TRP A 785 -52.30 25.06 -21.97
C TRP A 785 -53.35 24.01 -21.57
N ASP A 786 -53.30 22.81 -22.14
CA ASP A 786 -54.28 21.77 -21.89
C ASP A 786 -54.13 21.14 -20.49
N GLU A 787 -52.91 21.01 -19.98
CA GLU A 787 -52.62 20.26 -18.75
C GLU A 787 -52.63 21.13 -17.48
N ASN A 788 -52.02 22.33 -17.49
CA ASN A 788 -51.67 23.04 -16.25
C ASN A 788 -52.02 24.54 -16.26
N HIS A 789 -51.85 25.21 -17.41
CA HIS A 789 -51.84 26.67 -17.48
C HIS A 789 -53.22 27.29 -17.69
N LYS A 790 -54.18 26.58 -18.32
CA LYS A 790 -55.47 27.17 -18.70
C LYS A 790 -56.24 27.72 -17.50
N GLU A 791 -56.29 27.00 -16.38
CA GLU A 791 -57.04 27.45 -15.20
C GLU A 791 -56.32 28.60 -14.47
N GLU A 792 -55.01 28.48 -14.24
CA GLU A 792 -54.19 29.52 -13.60
C GLU A 792 -54.18 30.84 -14.40
N CYS A 793 -54.13 30.73 -15.73
CA CYS A 793 -54.14 31.88 -16.64
C CYS A 793 -55.50 32.60 -16.62
N LEU A 794 -56.59 31.85 -16.47
CA LEU A 794 -57.95 32.41 -16.37
C LEU A 794 -58.21 33.05 -15.00
N GLN A 795 -57.67 32.49 -13.92
CA GLN A 795 -57.76 33.07 -12.58
C GLN A 795 -56.94 34.37 -12.49
N MET A 796 -55.73 34.41 -13.06
CA MET A 796 -54.86 35.59 -13.02
C MET A 796 -55.19 36.69 -14.03
N ALA A 797 -55.94 36.39 -15.10
CA ALA A 797 -56.38 37.41 -16.07
C ALA A 797 -57.59 38.23 -15.57
N GLY A 798 -58.16 37.86 -14.42
CA GLY A 798 -59.31 38.53 -13.79
C GLY A 798 -58.97 39.44 -12.61
N GLU A 799 -57.70 39.55 -12.21
CA GLU A 799 -57.20 40.45 -11.16
C GLU A 799 -56.66 41.78 -11.71
#